data_AF-A0A9K3LZS5-F1
#
_entry.id   AF-A0A9K3LZS5-F1
#
_cell.length_a   1.000
_cell.length_b   1.000
_cell.length_c   1.000
_cell.angle_alpha   90.00
_cell.angle_beta   90.00
_cell.angle_gamma   90.00
#
_symmetry.space_group_name_H-M   'P 1'
#
loop_
_entity.id
_entity.type
_entity.pdbx_description
1 polymer ?
#
loop_
_entity_poly.entity_id
_entity_poly.type
_entity_poly.pdbx_seq_one_letter_code
_entity_poly.pdbx_strand_id
1 'polypeptide(L)'
;MTSSFAGYHRPRRPAVETISYLRGLPLNVDQSQQEIQTYRSMQKGNDAYDDFPQNLAAAFSALEEVQGEIASLAGDEYGSKSVELLAQIAAPYSEIAARCLLNACLGYCLHLATHRFGSHVLQSILQLSVISLSTNDMAMDENAPPSLREHANGVLPSLCDVIQAVVEELSPHSEELAVHMCGSHVLRTLLCVLGGVQLVTSHRGSDNQQGESSALLRGKPKSKKKKKRKRQSEDASSNGDATHNAGTMSITFLEGSRIDNVRFPVILESLSQALLGEHQSEPGKLQQLACHASAGPLLIVLIRVLTYSDETVQKDWKLNEDQIDAREAFQLGIVKVEPRYKFGSLADRAVRQILCWQSGETVQEFAGDIIYGLSGEIRGSHVLETVFRLCYDDFYSELLRCGDFLSSASVQEYVQHDVSNFVVQTILATVREKEQAETILKVIEKSISSGVAIDPNRKRRGIIWRAAELAAKYRVEQESVIKAIRLGFLAISNSSPVAENDDDEATARKKRKKERKKASMIELKECVPLLLQINENSIKSEQLSMDVAGTRTVYHMLRFSPRLCEGVLDGIVQELSTEELVSIAKDGLGSRCVLDGILDGPVQIPVFQKAVQELRSKFVGRIVSMANHRVAHHVVRKLFVALSTMGEKEKLADELIRGKNLLLGNAVGRSIIEDVRLDLYEMDKKEWRRKVA
;
A
#
# COMPACT_ATOMS: atom_id res chain seq x y z
N MET A 1 7.20 -6.16 33.85
CA MET A 1 8.30 -6.17 34.82
C MET A 1 9.43 -5.34 34.23
N THR A 2 9.82 -4.26 34.91
CA THR A 2 10.84 -3.31 34.46
C THR A 2 12.23 -3.94 34.59
N SER A 3 12.73 -4.49 33.49
CA SER A 3 14.16 -4.82 33.35
C SER A 3 14.94 -3.50 33.43
N SER A 4 15.70 -3.32 34.52
CA SER A 4 16.63 -2.21 34.66
C SER A 4 17.82 -2.47 33.74
N PHE A 5 17.87 -1.76 32.62
CA PHE A 5 19.01 -1.72 31.69
C PHE A 5 20.31 -1.42 32.44
N ALA A 6 21.16 -2.42 32.60
CA ALA A 6 22.51 -2.23 33.11
C ALA A 6 23.43 -1.83 31.95
N GLY A 7 23.96 -0.60 31.98
CA GLY A 7 25.25 -0.30 31.35
C GLY A 7 25.28 0.41 29.99
N TYR A 8 24.26 1.15 29.56
CA TYR A 8 24.43 2.03 28.39
C TYR A 8 24.82 3.46 28.79
N HIS A 9 25.73 4.08 28.03
CA HIS A 9 26.09 5.48 28.24
C HIS A 9 24.88 6.37 27.94
N ARG A 10 24.50 7.20 28.91
CA ARG A 10 23.48 8.23 28.70
C ARG A 10 24.19 9.55 28.38
N PRO A 11 23.81 10.25 27.30
CA PRO A 11 24.40 11.54 27.02
C PRO A 11 24.05 12.51 28.15
N ARG A 12 24.91 13.51 28.36
CA ARG A 12 24.66 14.57 29.35
C ARG A 12 23.43 15.38 28.93
N ARG A 13 22.91 16.22 29.83
CA ARG A 13 21.90 17.20 29.41
C ARG A 13 22.57 18.24 28.51
N PRO A 14 21.92 18.66 27.42
CA PRO A 14 22.46 19.74 26.59
C PRO A 14 22.50 21.05 27.39
N ALA A 15 23.49 21.89 27.09
CA ALA A 15 23.59 23.22 27.66
C ALA A 15 22.41 24.11 27.20
N VAL A 16 21.93 24.98 28.09
CA VAL A 16 20.77 25.84 27.83
C VAL A 16 21.11 26.89 26.77
N GLU A 17 22.37 27.33 26.79
CA GLU A 17 22.99 28.22 25.83
C GLU A 17 22.98 27.60 24.44
N THR A 18 23.35 26.32 24.31
CA THR A 18 23.36 25.57 23.04
C THR A 18 21.96 25.47 22.43
N ILE A 19 20.94 25.16 23.24
CA ILE A 19 19.53 25.16 22.78
C ILE A 19 19.09 26.56 22.34
N SER A 20 19.47 27.60 23.10
CA SER A 20 19.09 28.98 22.80
C SER A 20 19.74 29.48 21.51
N TYR A 21 21.01 29.12 21.30
CA TYR A 21 21.76 29.37 20.06
C TYR A 21 21.06 28.74 18.85
N LEU A 22 20.82 27.42 18.88
CA LEU A 22 20.19 26.72 17.76
C LEU A 22 18.79 27.25 17.43
N ARG A 23 18.01 27.64 18.44
CA ARG A 23 16.68 28.24 18.26
C ARG A 23 16.72 29.67 17.71
N GLY A 24 17.83 30.37 17.89
CA GLY A 24 18.05 31.72 17.37
C GLY A 24 18.45 31.75 15.90
N LEU A 25 18.88 30.63 15.33
CA LEU A 25 19.28 30.55 13.93
C LEU A 25 18.05 30.60 13.00
N PRO A 26 18.08 31.42 11.93
CA PRO A 26 16.97 31.55 10.98
C PRO A 26 16.94 30.41 9.94
N LEU A 27 17.08 29.16 10.39
CA LEU A 27 17.16 27.99 9.51
C LEU A 27 15.80 27.59 8.95
N ASN A 28 15.72 27.41 7.63
CA ASN A 28 14.51 26.96 6.94
C ASN A 28 14.84 25.99 5.79
N VAL A 29 14.18 24.83 5.75
CA VAL A 29 14.44 23.77 4.75
C VAL A 29 14.08 24.23 3.35
N ASP A 30 12.88 24.79 3.15
CA ASP A 30 12.38 25.20 1.83
C ASP A 30 13.23 26.34 1.26
N GLN A 31 13.57 27.32 2.10
CA GLN A 31 14.45 28.42 1.73
C GLN A 31 15.84 27.92 1.39
N SER A 32 16.41 27.02 2.20
CA SER A 32 17.72 26.42 1.90
C SER A 32 17.72 25.68 0.56
N GLN A 33 16.65 24.95 0.23
CA GLN A 33 16.53 24.27 -1.06
C GLN A 33 16.49 25.27 -2.22
N GLN A 34 15.75 26.37 -2.09
CA GLN A 34 15.69 27.43 -3.10
C GLN A 34 17.05 28.12 -3.28
N GLU A 35 17.74 28.44 -2.19
CA GLU A 35 19.08 29.05 -2.21
C GLU A 35 20.09 28.12 -2.91
N ILE A 36 20.10 26.83 -2.57
CA ILE A 36 20.99 25.83 -3.19
C ILE A 36 20.69 25.64 -4.68
N GLN A 37 19.41 25.57 -5.07
CA GLN A 37 19.03 25.46 -6.47
C GLN A 37 19.48 26.69 -7.27
N THR A 38 19.30 27.88 -6.70
CA THR A 38 19.73 29.15 -7.30
C THR A 38 21.24 29.18 -7.48
N TYR A 39 22.01 28.89 -6.41
CA TYR A 39 23.47 28.82 -6.44
C TYR A 39 23.99 27.89 -7.54
N ARG A 40 23.41 26.68 -7.65
CA ARG A 40 23.79 25.70 -8.68
C ARG A 40 23.46 26.14 -10.10
N SER A 41 22.34 26.86 -10.28
CA SER A 41 21.96 27.36 -11.60
C SER A 41 22.94 28.43 -12.08
N MET A 42 23.41 29.28 -11.18
CA MET A 42 24.37 30.35 -11.46
C MET A 42 25.77 29.80 -11.74
N GLN A 43 26.23 28.81 -10.95
CA GLN A 43 27.51 28.12 -11.17
C GLN A 43 27.60 27.42 -12.54
N LYS A 44 26.48 26.97 -13.10
CA LYS A 44 26.43 26.40 -14.46
C LYS A 44 26.43 27.45 -15.57
N GLY A 45 26.09 28.70 -15.26
CA GLY A 45 25.92 29.80 -16.22
C GLY A 45 27.20 30.52 -16.62
N ASN A 46 28.39 30.08 -16.16
CA ASN A 46 29.67 30.79 -16.27
C ASN A 46 29.71 32.15 -15.54
N ASP A 47 28.70 32.45 -14.71
CA ASP A 47 28.72 33.58 -13.79
C ASP A 47 29.36 33.11 -12.47
N ALA A 48 30.50 33.70 -12.10
CA ALA A 48 31.12 33.48 -10.80
C ALA A 48 30.21 34.06 -9.72
N TYR A 49 29.36 33.21 -9.13
CA TYR A 49 28.47 33.59 -8.05
C TYR A 49 29.11 33.19 -6.72
N ASP A 50 29.63 34.18 -6.00
CA ASP A 50 30.46 34.00 -4.80
C ASP A 50 29.63 33.83 -3.51
N ASP A 51 28.30 34.05 -3.54
CA ASP A 51 27.46 33.98 -2.34
C ASP A 51 26.94 32.56 -2.12
N PHE A 52 27.63 31.81 -1.26
CA PHE A 52 27.23 30.45 -0.89
C PHE A 52 25.87 30.45 -0.16
N PRO A 53 25.01 29.42 -0.34
CA PRO A 53 23.69 29.38 0.29
C PRO A 53 23.73 29.61 1.80
N GLN A 54 23.15 30.72 2.26
CA GLN A 54 23.29 31.22 3.63
C GLN A 54 22.72 30.25 4.67
N ASN A 55 21.57 29.62 4.39
CA ASN A 55 20.97 28.62 5.28
C ASN A 55 21.87 27.38 5.42
N LEU A 56 22.51 26.96 4.33
CA LEU A 56 23.40 25.80 4.33
C LEU A 56 24.70 26.12 5.08
N ALA A 57 25.29 27.29 4.84
CA ALA A 57 26.46 27.78 5.59
C ALA A 57 26.17 27.84 7.10
N ALA A 58 25.03 28.43 7.48
CA ALA A 58 24.61 28.51 8.87
C ALA A 58 24.43 27.12 9.50
N ALA A 59 23.87 26.16 8.76
CA ALA A 59 23.75 24.78 9.21
C ALA A 59 25.11 24.09 9.39
N PHE A 60 26.06 24.32 8.48
CA PHE A 60 27.42 23.77 8.58
C PHE A 60 28.17 24.31 9.81
N SER A 61 28.15 25.63 10.03
CA SER A 61 28.74 26.23 11.22
C SER A 61 28.06 25.78 12.51
N ALA A 62 26.73 25.63 12.50
CA ALA A 62 26.01 25.13 13.66
C ALA A 62 26.35 23.67 14.00
N LEU A 63 26.53 22.81 12.99
CA LEU A 63 26.91 21.40 13.20
C LEU A 63 28.28 21.26 13.86
N GLU A 64 29.27 22.05 13.43
CA GLU A 64 30.60 22.06 14.04
C GLU A 64 30.52 22.48 15.52
N GLU A 65 29.85 23.61 15.80
CA GLU A 65 29.74 24.17 17.16
C GLU A 65 29.11 23.18 18.14
N VAL A 66 28.08 22.44 17.71
CA VAL A 66 27.30 21.56 18.60
C VAL A 66 27.68 20.09 18.52
N GLN A 67 28.72 19.70 17.77
CA GLN A 67 29.04 18.30 17.50
C GLN A 67 29.19 17.44 18.75
N GLY A 68 29.80 17.99 19.82
CA GLY A 68 29.99 17.29 21.10
C GLY A 68 28.71 17.14 21.93
N GLU A 69 27.63 17.80 21.54
CA GLU A 69 26.33 17.79 22.22
C GLU A 69 25.20 17.17 21.38
N ILE A 70 25.45 16.70 20.15
CA ILE A 70 24.40 16.17 19.25
C ILE A 70 23.59 15.06 19.92
N ALA A 71 24.23 14.06 20.56
CA ALA A 71 23.51 13.00 21.27
C ALA A 71 22.66 13.54 22.45
N SER A 72 23.17 14.54 23.17
CA SER A 72 22.46 15.22 24.26
C SER A 72 21.23 15.97 23.74
N LEU A 73 21.41 16.72 22.64
CA LEU A 73 20.35 17.48 21.97
C LEU A 73 19.29 16.55 21.37
N ALA A 74 19.68 15.43 20.77
CA ALA A 74 18.76 14.43 20.24
C ALA A 74 17.82 13.86 21.32
N GLY A 75 18.30 13.81 22.57
CA GLY A 75 17.52 13.44 23.75
C GLY A 75 16.59 14.53 24.30
N ASP A 76 16.64 15.76 23.79
CA ASP A 76 15.86 16.89 24.29
C ASP A 76 14.65 17.23 23.39
N GLU A 77 13.59 17.83 23.96
CA GLU A 77 12.37 18.16 23.20
C GLU A 77 12.60 19.25 22.11
N TYR A 78 13.44 20.23 22.40
CA TYR A 78 13.80 21.32 21.48
C TYR A 78 15.07 21.00 20.70
N GLY A 79 16.05 20.40 21.38
CA GLY A 79 17.28 19.91 20.76
C GLY A 79 17.00 18.94 19.61
N SER A 80 16.10 17.97 19.80
CA SER A 80 15.76 16.97 18.77
C SER A 80 15.29 17.61 17.47
N LYS A 81 14.39 18.60 17.56
CA LYS A 81 13.89 19.33 16.39
C LYS A 81 15.01 20.12 15.69
N SER A 82 15.94 20.66 16.48
CA SER A 82 17.06 21.44 15.94
C SER A 82 18.04 20.53 15.20
N VAL A 83 18.36 19.36 15.76
CA VAL A 83 19.21 18.36 15.11
C VAL A 83 18.54 17.79 13.86
N GLU A 84 17.24 17.49 13.89
CA GLU A 84 16.48 17.07 12.70
C GLU A 84 16.52 18.14 11.59
N LEU A 85 16.37 19.42 11.95
CA LEU A 85 16.44 20.54 11.01
C LEU A 85 17.84 20.68 10.39
N LEU A 86 18.89 20.59 11.20
CA LEU A 86 20.28 20.59 10.71
C LEU A 86 20.54 19.40 9.76
N ALA A 87 20.07 18.21 10.11
CA ALA A 87 20.19 17.02 9.27
C ALA A 87 19.47 17.21 7.92
N GLN A 88 18.26 17.76 7.91
CA GLN A 88 17.48 18.02 6.68
C GLN A 88 18.14 19.02 5.75
N ILE A 89 18.79 20.05 6.31
CA ILE A 89 19.46 21.09 5.52
C ILE A 89 20.83 20.60 5.02
N ALA A 90 21.61 19.94 5.86
CA ALA A 90 23.02 19.67 5.55
C ALA A 90 23.28 18.28 4.95
N ALA A 91 22.71 17.21 5.52
CA ALA A 91 23.11 15.84 5.19
C ALA A 91 22.85 15.44 3.73
N PRO A 92 21.73 15.80 3.06
CA PRO A 92 21.53 15.47 1.65
C PRO A 92 22.53 16.12 0.68
N TYR A 93 23.21 17.19 1.12
CA TYR A 93 24.11 18.00 0.29
C TYR A 93 25.59 17.83 0.66
N SER A 94 25.89 17.29 1.84
CA SER A 94 27.24 17.00 2.31
C SER A 94 27.33 15.65 3.02
N GLU A 95 28.20 14.77 2.53
CA GLU A 95 28.52 13.50 3.20
C GLU A 95 29.28 13.75 4.50
N ILE A 96 30.13 14.78 4.53
CA ILE A 96 30.85 15.19 5.74
C ILE A 96 29.87 15.54 6.87
N ALA A 97 28.84 16.33 6.55
CA ALA A 97 27.80 16.68 7.52
C ALA A 97 27.04 15.44 8.04
N ALA A 98 26.71 14.50 7.14
CA ALA A 98 26.08 13.23 7.50
C ALA A 98 26.95 12.40 8.45
N ARG A 99 28.25 12.30 8.14
CA ARG A 99 29.24 11.59 8.97
C ARG A 99 29.41 12.24 10.33
N CYS A 100 29.46 13.57 10.41
CA CYS A 100 29.53 14.32 11.68
C CYS A 100 28.32 13.98 12.58
N LEU A 101 27.10 14.06 12.03
CA LEU A 101 25.86 13.76 12.74
C LEU A 101 25.82 12.33 13.28
N LEU A 102 26.13 11.34 12.45
CA LEU A 102 26.12 9.93 12.85
C LEU A 102 27.24 9.61 13.85
N ASN A 103 28.45 10.09 13.60
CA ASN A 103 29.60 9.85 14.47
C ASN A 103 29.37 10.40 15.89
N ALA A 104 28.71 11.56 16.00
CA ALA A 104 28.36 12.16 17.28
C ALA A 104 27.28 11.38 18.07
N CYS A 105 26.60 10.43 17.43
CA CYS A 105 25.62 9.55 18.07
C CYS A 105 26.25 8.23 18.57
N LEU A 106 27.43 7.85 18.08
CA LEU A 106 28.12 6.61 18.47
C LEU A 106 28.39 6.57 19.98
N GLY A 107 28.25 5.39 20.58
CA GLY A 107 28.30 5.16 22.03
C GLY A 107 27.01 5.51 22.76
N TYR A 108 26.05 6.15 22.08
CA TYR A 108 24.74 6.53 22.63
C TYR A 108 23.57 5.98 21.78
N CYS A 109 23.82 5.24 20.70
CA CYS A 109 22.80 4.77 19.77
C CYS A 109 21.74 3.93 20.48
N LEU A 110 22.09 3.05 21.42
CA LEU A 110 21.09 2.27 22.17
C LEU A 110 20.15 3.17 22.99
N HIS A 111 20.71 4.18 23.67
CA HIS A 111 19.91 5.16 24.41
C HIS A 111 18.99 5.93 23.47
N LEU A 112 19.53 6.44 22.37
CA LEU A 112 18.77 7.22 21.39
C LEU A 112 17.66 6.37 20.76
N ALA A 113 17.94 5.12 20.38
CA ALA A 113 16.98 4.22 19.77
C ALA A 113 15.79 3.88 20.68
N THR A 114 16.00 3.88 22.00
CA THR A 114 14.94 3.68 23.00
C THR A 114 14.30 4.99 23.48
N HIS A 115 14.86 6.14 23.12
CA HIS A 115 14.36 7.44 23.55
C HIS A 115 13.21 7.97 22.68
N ARG A 116 12.17 8.55 23.31
CA ARG A 116 10.98 9.09 22.63
C ARG A 116 11.25 10.23 21.64
N PHE A 117 12.37 10.93 21.79
CA PHE A 117 12.83 11.97 20.86
C PHE A 117 14.03 11.48 20.05
N GLY A 118 14.99 10.82 20.71
CA GLY A 118 16.26 10.41 20.10
C GLY A 118 16.07 9.40 18.99
N SER A 119 15.04 8.54 19.09
CA SER A 119 14.76 7.54 18.06
C SER A 119 14.31 8.17 16.75
N HIS A 120 13.57 9.29 16.81
CA HIS A 120 13.17 10.03 15.61
C HIS A 120 14.36 10.76 14.98
N VAL A 121 15.22 11.35 15.80
CA VAL A 121 16.45 12.00 15.35
C VAL A 121 17.37 11.00 14.67
N LEU A 122 17.61 9.84 15.30
CA LEU A 122 18.46 8.79 14.76
C LEU A 122 17.90 8.22 13.44
N GLN A 123 16.58 7.99 13.35
CA GLN A 123 15.93 7.61 12.08
C GLN A 123 16.17 8.66 10.99
N SER A 124 15.97 9.94 11.31
CA SER A 124 16.11 11.04 10.35
C SER A 124 17.54 11.16 9.85
N ILE A 125 18.53 11.13 10.76
CA ILE A 125 19.94 11.18 10.41
C ILE A 125 20.30 9.99 9.50
N LEU A 126 19.95 8.76 9.89
CA LEU A 126 20.24 7.55 9.10
C LEU A 126 19.67 7.63 7.67
N GLN A 127 18.41 8.05 7.53
CA GLN A 127 17.75 8.17 6.22
C GLN A 127 18.39 9.26 5.34
N LEU A 128 18.65 10.44 5.91
CA LEU A 128 19.19 11.56 5.17
C LEU A 128 20.67 11.37 4.81
N SER A 129 21.40 10.58 5.61
CA SER A 129 22.82 10.34 5.39
C SER A 129 23.14 9.62 4.09
N VAL A 130 22.22 8.75 3.63
CA VAL A 130 22.39 8.00 2.38
C VAL A 130 21.80 8.69 1.16
N ILE A 131 21.14 9.85 1.31
CA ILE A 131 20.62 10.64 0.19
C ILE A 131 21.74 11.55 -0.35
N SER A 132 21.93 11.60 -1.67
CA SER A 132 22.83 12.56 -2.31
C SER A 132 22.10 13.42 -3.34
N LEU A 133 21.75 14.64 -2.96
CA LEU A 133 21.13 15.62 -3.87
C LEU A 133 22.18 16.46 -4.60
N SER A 134 23.47 16.22 -4.38
CA SER A 134 24.59 16.94 -4.99
C SER A 134 25.54 16.00 -5.69
N THR A 135 26.14 16.44 -6.81
CA THR A 135 27.21 15.70 -7.49
C THR A 135 28.53 15.80 -6.73
N ASN A 136 28.82 16.98 -6.18
CA ASN A 136 29.98 17.24 -5.33
C ASN A 136 29.52 17.54 -3.90
N ASP A 137 30.32 17.19 -2.90
CA ASP A 137 30.05 17.55 -1.51
C ASP A 137 30.11 19.07 -1.34
N MET A 138 28.98 19.69 -0.96
CA MET A 138 28.90 21.14 -0.85
C MET A 138 29.73 21.72 0.29
N ALA A 139 30.17 20.91 1.27
CA ALA A 139 31.12 21.35 2.28
C ALA A 139 32.55 21.49 1.73
N MET A 140 32.85 20.91 0.56
CA MET A 140 34.14 21.05 -0.11
C MET A 140 34.21 22.26 -1.05
N ASP A 141 33.11 22.96 -1.26
CA ASP A 141 33.06 24.18 -2.07
C ASP A 141 34.01 25.25 -1.50
N GLU A 142 34.68 26.02 -2.35
CA GLU A 142 35.64 27.05 -1.93
C GLU A 142 34.96 28.18 -1.15
N ASN A 143 33.70 28.47 -1.48
CA ASN A 143 32.88 29.51 -0.84
C ASN A 143 32.14 28.99 0.41
N ALA A 144 32.21 27.69 0.71
CA ALA A 144 31.61 27.14 1.92
C ALA A 144 32.44 27.50 3.16
N PRO A 145 31.81 27.62 4.35
CA PRO A 145 32.53 27.76 5.61
C PRO A 145 33.56 26.63 5.79
N PRO A 146 34.82 26.93 6.16
CA PRO A 146 35.89 25.93 6.21
C PRO A 146 35.72 24.89 7.33
N SER A 147 34.87 25.20 8.32
CA SER A 147 34.65 24.44 9.55
C SER A 147 34.45 22.93 9.34
N LEU A 148 33.52 22.53 8.46
CA LEU A 148 33.27 21.12 8.20
C LEU A 148 34.38 20.47 7.36
N ARG A 149 34.94 21.19 6.39
CA ARG A 149 36.00 20.68 5.50
C ARG A 149 37.26 20.34 6.28
N GLU A 150 37.66 21.20 7.21
CA GLU A 150 38.82 20.96 8.07
C GLU A 150 38.59 19.77 9.00
N HIS A 151 37.36 19.59 9.48
CA HIS A 151 36.96 18.44 10.31
C HIS A 151 36.99 17.09 9.56
N ALA A 152 36.89 17.10 8.23
CA ALA A 152 36.90 15.90 7.40
C ALA A 152 38.30 15.29 7.23
N ASN A 153 39.37 16.08 7.39
CA ASN A 153 40.75 15.64 7.16
C ASN A 153 41.27 14.76 8.31
N GLY A 154 40.93 13.46 8.26
CA GLY A 154 41.59 12.39 9.01
C GLY A 154 40.97 11.97 10.35
N VAL A 155 39.89 12.62 10.80
CA VAL A 155 39.26 12.34 12.11
C VAL A 155 37.96 11.54 12.00
N LEU A 156 37.14 11.78 10.97
CA LEU A 156 35.84 11.11 10.82
C LEU A 156 35.98 9.77 10.06
N PRO A 157 35.39 8.65 10.53
CA PRO A 157 35.31 7.40 9.76
C PRO A 157 34.48 7.56 8.49
N SER A 158 34.60 6.67 7.49
CA SER A 158 33.76 6.75 6.29
C SER A 158 32.28 6.57 6.62
N LEU A 159 31.36 7.04 5.77
CA LEU A 159 29.91 6.90 6.04
C LEU A 159 29.52 5.44 6.30
N CYS A 160 30.07 4.51 5.51
CA CYS A 160 29.84 3.08 5.71
C CYS A 160 30.37 2.58 7.05
N ASP A 161 31.58 2.99 7.46
CA ASP A 161 32.16 2.55 8.73
C ASP A 161 31.34 3.06 9.92
N VAL A 162 30.85 4.30 9.84
CA VAL A 162 29.98 4.87 10.90
C VAL A 162 28.64 4.12 10.95
N ILE A 163 28.00 3.84 9.81
CA ILE A 163 26.75 3.06 9.79
C ILE A 163 26.98 1.64 10.31
N GLN A 164 28.10 1.01 9.95
CA GLN A 164 28.50 -0.29 10.48
C GLN A 164 28.66 -0.24 12.00
N ALA A 165 29.33 0.77 12.55
CA ALA A 165 29.49 0.95 13.99
C ALA A 165 28.13 1.13 14.70
N VAL A 166 27.16 1.82 14.10
CA VAL A 166 25.78 1.90 14.62
C VAL A 166 25.13 0.51 14.69
N VAL A 167 25.31 -0.31 13.64
CA VAL A 167 24.78 -1.68 13.60
C VAL A 167 25.46 -2.56 14.66
N GLU A 168 26.78 -2.48 14.80
CA GLU A 168 27.55 -3.23 15.79
C GLU A 168 27.14 -2.85 17.23
N GLU A 169 26.85 -1.58 17.50
CA GLU A 169 26.38 -1.13 18.82
C GLU A 169 24.97 -1.66 19.13
N LEU A 170 24.08 -1.72 18.14
CA LEU A 170 22.66 -2.09 18.35
C LEU A 170 22.40 -3.60 18.26
N SER A 171 23.22 -4.35 17.50
CA SER A 171 23.01 -5.77 17.23
C SER A 171 22.92 -6.65 18.48
N PRO A 172 23.75 -6.47 19.53
CA PRO A 172 23.63 -7.23 20.77
C PRO A 172 22.30 -7.05 21.50
N HIS A 173 21.56 -5.98 21.19
CA HIS A 173 20.27 -5.62 21.80
C HIS A 173 19.10 -5.78 20.82
N SER A 174 19.31 -6.47 19.69
CA SER A 174 18.33 -6.64 18.60
C SER A 174 16.98 -7.15 19.10
N GLU A 175 16.97 -8.16 19.98
CA GLU A 175 15.76 -8.78 20.52
C GLU A 175 14.93 -7.80 21.36
N GLU A 176 15.59 -7.06 22.26
CA GLU A 176 14.94 -6.06 23.11
C GLU A 176 14.43 -4.88 22.28
N LEU A 177 15.23 -4.43 21.31
CA LEU A 177 14.88 -3.34 20.40
C LEU A 177 13.72 -3.73 19.46
N ALA A 178 13.65 -4.98 19.01
CA ALA A 178 12.59 -5.47 18.14
C ALA A 178 11.20 -5.34 18.78
N VAL A 179 11.10 -5.56 20.09
CA VAL A 179 9.84 -5.40 20.84
C VAL A 179 9.64 -3.95 21.33
N HIS A 180 10.71 -3.15 21.41
CA HIS A 180 10.61 -1.77 21.87
C HIS A 180 9.81 -0.87 20.90
N MET A 181 8.92 -0.05 21.45
CA MET A 181 8.03 0.83 20.66
C MET A 181 8.76 1.89 19.84
N CYS A 182 9.96 2.29 20.27
CA CYS A 182 10.85 3.20 19.53
C CYS A 182 11.94 2.41 18.75
N GLY A 183 12.71 1.56 19.44
CA GLY A 183 13.80 0.75 18.85
C GLY A 183 13.44 0.00 17.58
N SER A 184 12.25 -0.61 17.50
CA SER A 184 11.82 -1.33 16.29
C SER A 184 11.74 -0.43 15.04
N HIS A 185 11.46 0.87 15.20
CA HIS A 185 11.47 1.83 14.09
C HIS A 185 12.89 2.18 13.64
N VAL A 186 13.85 2.24 14.57
CA VAL A 186 15.27 2.44 14.24
C VAL A 186 15.80 1.21 13.49
N LEU A 187 15.52 0.00 13.97
CA LEU A 187 15.90 -1.24 13.27
C LEU A 187 15.30 -1.32 11.87
N ARG A 188 14.00 -0.98 11.70
CA ARG A 188 13.37 -0.89 10.37
C ARG A 188 14.08 0.11 9.46
N THR A 189 14.51 1.25 10.01
CA THR A 189 15.24 2.27 9.25
C THR A 189 16.62 1.79 8.83
N LEU A 190 17.35 1.11 9.71
CA LEU A 190 18.64 0.48 9.38
C LEU A 190 18.50 -0.55 8.27
N LEU A 191 17.48 -1.43 8.34
CA LEU A 191 17.21 -2.38 7.27
C LEU A 191 16.97 -1.67 5.93
N CYS A 192 16.14 -0.62 5.91
CA CYS A 192 15.87 0.13 4.68
C CYS A 192 17.13 0.83 4.12
N VAL A 193 17.91 1.47 5.00
CA VAL A 193 19.17 2.14 4.65
C VAL A 193 20.18 1.14 4.07
N LEU A 194 20.39 0.00 4.73
CA LEU A 194 21.32 -1.03 4.28
C LEU A 194 20.84 -1.73 3.00
N GLY A 195 19.53 -1.86 2.81
CA GLY A 195 18.96 -2.39 1.58
C GLY A 195 18.86 -1.41 0.42
N GLY A 196 19.23 -0.13 0.61
CA GLY A 196 19.12 0.90 -0.42
C GLY A 196 17.69 1.20 -0.86
N VAL A 197 16.73 1.04 0.06
CA VAL A 197 15.29 1.18 -0.22
C VAL A 197 14.60 2.15 0.73
N GLN A 198 13.43 2.63 0.32
CA GLN A 198 12.52 3.40 1.16
C GLN A 198 11.12 2.78 1.16
N LEU A 199 10.47 2.82 2.33
CA LEU A 199 9.05 2.48 2.47
C LEU A 199 8.22 3.74 2.25
N VAL A 200 7.43 3.74 1.19
CA VAL A 200 6.52 4.82 0.82
C VAL A 200 5.10 4.39 1.15
N THR A 201 4.37 5.23 1.87
CA THR A 201 2.93 5.02 2.06
C THR A 201 2.23 5.27 0.73
N SER A 202 1.43 4.31 0.28
CA SER A 202 0.55 4.47 -0.90
C SER A 202 -0.40 5.65 -0.65
N HIS A 203 -0.01 6.84 -1.10
CA HIS A 203 -0.79 8.05 -0.90
C HIS A 203 -2.09 7.95 -1.70
N ARG A 204 -3.21 8.16 -1.00
CA ARG A 204 -4.49 8.53 -1.64
C ARG A 204 -4.22 9.77 -2.50
N GLY A 205 -4.48 9.66 -3.80
CA GLY A 205 -4.12 10.68 -4.79
C GLY A 205 -4.32 12.11 -4.32
N SER A 206 -3.20 12.82 -4.13
CA SER A 206 -3.12 14.26 -4.26
C SER A 206 -1.88 14.51 -5.10
N ASP A 207 -2.09 15.07 -6.29
CA ASP A 207 -1.02 15.55 -7.16
C ASP A 207 -0.26 16.65 -6.43
N ASN A 208 0.91 16.29 -5.89
CA ASN A 208 2.05 17.19 -5.77
C ASN A 208 3.31 16.33 -5.66
N GLN A 209 3.85 15.94 -6.83
CA GLN A 209 5.21 15.47 -6.91
C GLN A 209 6.13 16.66 -6.62
N GLN A 210 6.61 16.74 -5.37
CA GLN A 210 7.94 17.21 -4.96
C GLN A 210 7.97 17.27 -3.42
N GLY A 211 8.77 16.41 -2.80
CA GLY A 211 9.30 16.67 -1.44
C GLY A 211 8.67 16.00 -0.22
N GLU A 212 7.98 14.85 -0.31
CA GLU A 212 7.49 14.16 0.89
C GLU A 212 8.12 12.76 1.09
N SER A 213 9.38 12.73 1.56
CA SER A 213 10.02 11.54 2.16
C SER A 213 9.42 11.16 3.54
N SER A 214 8.12 11.41 3.75
CA SER A 214 7.55 11.66 5.09
C SER A 214 6.73 10.51 5.69
N ALA A 215 6.98 9.25 5.30
CA ALA A 215 6.31 8.11 5.92
C ALA A 215 6.88 7.73 7.31
N LEU A 216 8.10 8.20 7.64
CA LEU A 216 8.80 7.89 8.90
C LEU A 216 9.16 9.15 9.72
N LEU A 217 8.90 10.34 9.19
CA LEU A 217 9.11 11.60 9.89
C LEU A 217 7.90 11.95 10.77
N ARG A 218 8.21 12.54 11.93
CA ARG A 218 7.27 12.93 12.98
C ARG A 218 6.05 13.67 12.40
N GLY A 219 4.86 13.09 12.56
CA GLY A 219 3.60 13.74 12.19
C GLY A 219 3.48 15.12 12.86
N LYS A 220 3.05 16.14 12.09
CA LYS A 220 2.88 17.52 12.57
C LYS A 220 2.14 17.52 13.93
N PRO A 221 2.61 18.29 14.93
CA PRO A 221 1.97 18.33 16.24
C PRO A 221 0.52 18.79 16.11
N LYS A 222 -0.42 17.98 16.61
CA LYS A 222 -1.86 18.31 16.64
C LYS A 222 -2.04 19.63 17.39
N SER A 223 -2.59 20.65 16.72
CA SER A 223 -3.03 21.87 17.38
C SER A 223 -4.13 21.56 18.41
N LYS A 224 -4.10 22.27 19.54
CA LYS A 224 -4.98 22.04 20.71
C LYS A 224 -6.46 22.01 20.29
N LYS A 225 -7.15 20.93 20.65
CA LYS A 225 -8.55 20.59 20.34
C LYS A 225 -9.53 21.75 20.55
N LYS A 226 -10.28 22.12 19.49
CA LYS A 226 -11.67 22.62 19.64
C LYS A 226 -12.58 21.41 19.91
N LYS A 227 -13.37 21.49 20.98
CA LYS A 227 -14.25 20.47 21.54
C LYS A 227 -15.25 19.92 20.49
N LYS A 228 -15.05 18.69 19.99
CA LYS A 228 -15.99 17.98 19.10
C LYS A 228 -16.82 16.97 19.92
N ARG A 229 -18.14 17.00 19.71
CA ARG A 229 -19.19 16.26 20.44
C ARG A 229 -19.02 14.73 20.35
N LYS A 230 -19.36 14.04 21.44
CA LYS A 230 -19.50 12.58 21.57
C LYS A 230 -20.32 11.99 20.40
N ARG A 231 -19.72 11.08 19.62
CA ARG A 231 -20.42 9.99 18.94
C ARG A 231 -20.29 8.74 19.82
N GLN A 232 -21.36 7.96 19.88
CA GLN A 232 -21.50 6.77 20.71
C GLN A 232 -20.62 5.62 20.19
N SER A 233 -20.00 4.93 21.14
CA SER A 233 -19.38 3.58 21.10
C SER A 233 -19.02 2.99 19.73
N GLU A 234 -17.77 3.22 19.32
CA GLU A 234 -16.98 2.26 18.55
C GLU A 234 -15.75 1.92 19.41
N ASP A 235 -15.43 0.62 19.46
CA ASP A 235 -14.44 0.02 20.32
C ASP A 235 -13.02 0.58 20.14
N ALA A 236 -12.25 0.47 21.22
CA ALA A 236 -10.92 1.03 21.39
C ALA A 236 -9.89 0.46 20.39
N SER A 237 -9.49 1.25 19.38
CA SER A 237 -8.26 1.01 18.60
C SER A 237 -7.48 2.29 18.23
N SER A 238 -7.61 3.36 19.02
CA SER A 238 -7.02 4.66 18.66
C SER A 238 -5.54 4.84 19.06
N ASN A 239 -4.69 3.85 18.83
CA ASN A 239 -3.23 3.99 18.96
C ASN A 239 -2.52 3.17 17.86
N GLY A 240 -2.10 3.85 16.78
CA GLY A 240 -1.08 3.32 15.85
C GLY A 240 -1.48 3.12 14.39
N ASP A 241 -1.91 4.17 13.68
CA ASP A 241 -2.16 4.10 12.22
C ASP A 241 -0.90 3.72 11.40
N ALA A 242 0.31 3.84 11.95
CA ALA A 242 1.56 3.51 11.26
C ALA A 242 2.01 2.04 11.39
N THR A 243 1.53 1.29 12.39
CA THR A 243 1.99 -0.10 12.64
C THR A 243 1.21 -1.15 11.84
N HIS A 244 0.01 -0.82 11.36
CA HIS A 244 -0.81 -1.73 10.55
C HIS A 244 -0.44 -1.79 9.07
N ASN A 245 0.40 -0.88 8.56
CA ASN A 245 0.62 -0.69 7.13
C ASN A 245 1.98 -1.21 6.60
N ALA A 246 2.80 -1.87 7.41
CA ALA A 246 4.14 -2.33 6.97
C ALA A 246 4.08 -3.29 5.77
N GLY A 247 3.06 -4.17 5.71
CA GLY A 247 2.85 -5.07 4.58
C GLY A 247 2.21 -4.41 3.35
N THR A 248 1.67 -3.19 3.48
CA THR A 248 0.92 -2.49 2.41
C THR A 248 1.62 -1.23 1.88
N MET A 249 2.68 -0.76 2.55
CA MET A 249 3.58 0.28 2.02
C MET A 249 4.26 -0.22 0.72
N SER A 250 4.50 0.66 -0.24
CA SER A 250 5.29 0.32 -1.42
C SER A 250 6.77 0.51 -1.11
N ILE A 251 7.63 -0.37 -1.63
CA ILE A 251 9.08 -0.17 -1.63
C ILE A 251 9.49 0.55 -2.90
N THR A 252 10.37 1.54 -2.74
CA THR A 252 11.06 2.23 -3.84
C THR A 252 12.56 2.17 -3.61
N PHE A 253 13.34 2.03 -4.68
CA PHE A 253 14.80 2.14 -4.60
C PHE A 253 15.20 3.60 -4.38
N LEU A 254 16.27 3.81 -3.62
CA LEU A 254 16.87 5.13 -3.49
C LEU A 254 17.69 5.44 -4.75
N GLU A 255 17.27 6.43 -5.53
CA GLU A 255 18.03 6.94 -6.68
C GLU A 255 19.04 8.00 -6.22
N GLY A 256 20.24 8.05 -6.83
CA GLY A 256 21.24 9.07 -6.50
C GLY A 256 21.70 9.05 -5.04
N SER A 257 21.98 7.86 -4.49
CA SER A 257 22.25 7.65 -3.08
C SER A 257 23.72 7.33 -2.78
N ARG A 258 24.17 7.57 -1.53
CA ARG A 258 25.49 7.20 -1.00
C ARG A 258 25.54 5.74 -0.50
N ILE A 259 24.79 4.86 -1.15
CA ILE A 259 24.72 3.43 -0.79
C ILE A 259 25.99 2.73 -1.27
N ASP A 260 26.65 2.02 -0.35
CA ASP A 260 27.79 1.15 -0.67
C ASP A 260 27.27 -0.23 -1.08
N ASN A 261 27.16 -0.46 -2.39
CA ASN A 261 26.62 -1.70 -2.96
C ASN A 261 27.46 -2.95 -2.64
N VAL A 262 28.67 -2.81 -2.08
CA VAL A 262 29.53 -3.94 -1.73
C VAL A 262 29.44 -4.25 -0.24
N ARG A 263 29.56 -3.22 0.62
CA ARG A 263 29.63 -3.44 2.08
C ARG A 263 28.27 -3.46 2.75
N PHE A 264 27.29 -2.68 2.27
CA PHE A 264 25.97 -2.65 2.93
C PHE A 264 25.23 -4.00 2.88
N PRO A 265 25.30 -4.79 1.80
CA PRO A 265 24.71 -6.14 1.81
C PRO A 265 25.29 -7.06 2.88
N VAL A 266 26.59 -6.96 3.17
CA VAL A 266 27.25 -7.74 4.22
C VAL A 266 26.79 -7.31 5.61
N ILE A 267 26.68 -5.99 5.84
CA ILE A 267 26.18 -5.43 7.09
C ILE A 267 24.69 -5.78 7.28
N LEU A 268 23.90 -5.78 6.19
CA LEU A 268 22.50 -6.20 6.18
C LEU A 268 22.35 -7.67 6.58
N GLU A 269 23.17 -8.57 6.04
CA GLU A 269 23.18 -9.99 6.44
C GLU A 269 23.50 -10.15 7.94
N SER A 270 24.50 -9.42 8.45
CA SER A 270 24.86 -9.43 9.87
C SER A 270 23.70 -8.96 10.77
N LEU A 271 23.07 -7.83 10.44
CA LEU A 271 21.90 -7.34 11.18
C LEU A 271 20.72 -8.30 11.09
N SER A 272 20.52 -8.93 9.94
CA SER A 272 19.45 -9.92 9.73
C SER A 272 19.66 -11.14 10.61
N GLN A 273 20.89 -11.64 10.71
CA GLN A 273 21.24 -12.74 11.60
C GLN A 273 21.02 -12.36 13.08
N ALA A 274 21.40 -11.15 13.48
CA ALA A 274 21.16 -10.66 14.84
C ALA A 274 19.66 -10.56 15.18
N LEU A 275 18.80 -10.22 14.20
CA LEU A 275 17.35 -10.12 14.38
C LEU A 275 16.65 -11.48 14.44
N LEU A 276 17.11 -12.44 13.64
CA LEU A 276 16.51 -13.77 13.54
C LEU A 276 17.01 -14.70 14.66
N GLY A 277 18.20 -14.45 15.18
CA GLY A 277 18.87 -15.31 16.15
C GLY A 277 19.40 -16.60 15.51
N GLU A 278 19.81 -17.55 16.36
CA GLU A 278 20.25 -18.86 15.89
C GLU A 278 19.11 -19.65 15.24
N HIS A 279 19.45 -20.46 14.23
CA HIS A 279 18.48 -21.33 13.59
C HIS A 279 18.01 -22.40 14.57
N GLN A 280 16.70 -22.44 14.82
CA GLN A 280 16.05 -23.44 15.67
C GLN A 280 15.07 -24.26 14.83
N SER A 281 15.07 -25.58 15.04
CA SER A 281 14.10 -26.49 14.41
C SER A 281 12.73 -26.43 15.08
N GLU A 282 12.69 -26.09 16.37
CA GLU A 282 11.46 -26.01 17.18
C GLU A 282 10.94 -24.56 17.27
N PRO A 283 9.62 -24.37 17.43
CA PRO A 283 9.03 -23.06 17.63
C PRO A 283 9.47 -22.46 18.96
N GLY A 284 9.77 -21.16 18.94
CA GLY A 284 10.27 -20.46 20.10
C GLY A 284 10.05 -18.95 20.01
N LYS A 285 11.09 -18.21 20.37
CA LYS A 285 10.99 -16.75 20.53
C LYS A 285 10.67 -16.03 19.22
N LEU A 286 11.21 -16.51 18.09
CA LEU A 286 11.02 -15.86 16.80
C LEU A 286 9.55 -15.86 16.35
N GLN A 287 8.79 -16.94 16.59
CA GLN A 287 7.36 -17.00 16.29
C GLN A 287 6.58 -16.05 17.21
N GLN A 288 6.97 -15.91 18.48
CA GLN A 288 6.40 -14.91 19.37
C GLN A 288 6.67 -13.48 18.88
N LEU A 289 7.86 -13.21 18.33
CA LEU A 289 8.20 -11.93 17.72
C LEU A 289 7.37 -11.65 16.47
N ALA A 290 7.10 -12.66 15.63
CA ALA A 290 6.21 -12.51 14.47
C ALA A 290 4.79 -12.07 14.86
N CYS A 291 4.30 -12.48 16.03
CA CYS A 291 3.02 -12.06 16.58
C CYS A 291 3.08 -10.73 17.38
N HIS A 292 4.25 -10.15 17.58
CA HIS A 292 4.40 -8.97 18.43
C HIS A 292 4.08 -7.67 17.68
N ALA A 293 3.41 -6.71 18.35
CA ALA A 293 2.95 -5.45 17.76
C ALA A 293 4.06 -4.57 17.14
N SER A 294 5.29 -4.66 17.67
CA SER A 294 6.47 -3.96 17.16
C SER A 294 7.35 -4.84 16.27
N ALA A 295 7.49 -6.13 16.61
CA ALA A 295 8.47 -7.00 15.98
C ALA A 295 7.90 -7.68 14.72
N GLY A 296 6.60 -7.97 14.67
CA GLY A 296 5.94 -8.45 13.45
C GLY A 296 6.12 -7.49 12.27
N PRO A 297 5.82 -6.18 12.41
CA PRO A 297 6.12 -5.19 11.38
C PRO A 297 7.61 -5.08 11.02
N LEU A 298 8.52 -5.29 11.99
CA LEU A 298 9.96 -5.32 11.72
C LEU A 298 10.34 -6.54 10.87
N LEU A 299 9.80 -7.73 11.15
CA LEU A 299 10.03 -8.94 10.35
C LEU A 299 9.44 -8.82 8.94
N ILE A 300 8.28 -8.17 8.79
CA ILE A 300 7.73 -7.82 7.48
C ILE A 300 8.73 -6.95 6.70
N VAL A 301 9.27 -5.90 7.31
CA VAL A 301 10.26 -5.03 6.67
C VAL A 301 11.54 -5.81 6.35
N LEU A 302 12.00 -6.69 7.25
CA LEU A 302 13.15 -7.56 7.01
C LEU A 302 12.97 -8.42 5.75
N ILE A 303 11.90 -9.20 5.67
CA ILE A 303 11.62 -10.08 4.51
C ILE A 303 11.58 -9.25 3.22
N ARG A 304 10.91 -8.10 3.25
CA ARG A 304 10.78 -7.23 2.08
C ARG A 304 12.11 -6.61 1.67
N VAL A 305 12.87 -6.04 2.60
CA VAL A 305 14.20 -5.48 2.34
C VAL A 305 15.12 -6.54 1.75
N LEU A 306 15.19 -7.74 2.36
CA LEU A 306 16.01 -8.83 1.86
C LEU A 306 15.60 -9.28 0.44
N THR A 307 14.30 -9.20 0.11
CA THR A 307 13.80 -9.50 -1.24
C THR A 307 14.25 -8.46 -2.26
N TYR A 308 14.10 -7.17 -1.95
CA TYR A 308 14.42 -6.08 -2.88
C TYR A 308 15.92 -5.78 -2.98
N SER A 309 16.72 -6.16 -1.98
CA SER A 309 18.18 -5.97 -1.97
C SER A 309 18.93 -7.01 -2.80
N ASP A 310 18.27 -8.07 -3.25
CA ASP A 310 18.88 -9.05 -4.15
C ASP A 310 19.08 -8.42 -5.54
N GLU A 311 20.34 -8.31 -5.99
CA GLU A 311 20.69 -7.65 -7.25
C GLU A 311 19.95 -8.23 -8.46
N THR A 312 19.72 -9.54 -8.46
CA THR A 312 19.07 -10.22 -9.58
C THR A 312 17.60 -9.87 -9.62
N VAL A 313 16.95 -9.87 -8.45
CA VAL A 313 15.56 -9.45 -8.29
C VAL A 313 15.39 -7.98 -8.66
N GLN A 314 16.32 -7.11 -8.28
CA GLN A 314 16.29 -5.69 -8.62
C GLN A 314 16.39 -5.48 -10.14
N LYS A 315 17.28 -6.20 -10.83
CA LYS A 315 17.41 -6.13 -12.31
C LYS A 315 16.13 -6.60 -13.01
N ASP A 316 15.58 -7.73 -12.56
CA ASP A 316 14.35 -8.30 -13.12
C ASP A 316 13.14 -7.37 -12.87
N TRP A 317 13.09 -6.70 -11.71
CA TRP A 317 12.03 -5.76 -11.34
C TRP A 317 12.05 -4.48 -12.19
N LYS A 318 13.24 -3.86 -12.34
CA LYS A 318 13.39 -2.61 -13.13
C LYS A 318 13.00 -2.78 -14.60
N LEU A 319 13.12 -3.98 -15.17
CA LEU A 319 12.69 -4.28 -16.54
C LEU A 319 11.17 -4.34 -16.71
N ASN A 320 10.42 -4.52 -15.61
CA ASN A 320 8.98 -4.83 -15.63
C ASN A 320 8.11 -3.74 -14.95
N GLU A 321 8.71 -2.65 -14.46
CA GLU A 321 8.02 -1.62 -13.68
C GLU A 321 7.01 -0.80 -14.50
N ASP A 322 7.21 -0.65 -15.82
CA ASP A 322 6.46 0.25 -16.70
C ASP A 322 5.06 -0.24 -17.13
N GLN A 323 4.60 -1.41 -16.69
CA GLN A 323 3.43 -2.06 -17.30
C GLN A 323 2.06 -1.82 -16.62
N ILE A 324 1.96 -1.02 -15.54
CA ILE A 324 0.70 -0.90 -14.79
C ILE A 324 0.39 0.56 -14.42
N ASP A 325 -0.71 1.09 -14.96
CA ASP A 325 -1.27 2.40 -14.55
C ASP A 325 -1.74 2.34 -13.09
N ALA A 326 -0.93 2.88 -12.18
CA ALA A 326 -1.08 2.72 -10.74
C ALA A 326 -2.39 3.30 -10.17
N ARG A 327 -3.00 4.29 -10.83
CA ARG A 327 -4.26 4.89 -10.38
C ARG A 327 -5.46 3.96 -10.58
N GLU A 328 -5.54 3.26 -11.71
CA GLU A 328 -6.65 2.35 -12.00
C GLU A 328 -6.55 1.05 -11.18
N ALA A 329 -5.33 0.55 -10.95
CA ALA A 329 -5.09 -0.63 -10.13
C ALA A 329 -5.58 -0.45 -8.66
N PHE A 330 -5.40 0.73 -8.07
CA PHE A 330 -5.80 1.00 -6.68
C PHE A 330 -7.32 0.95 -6.47
N GLN A 331 -8.09 1.58 -7.36
CA GLN A 331 -9.55 1.62 -7.24
C GLN A 331 -10.15 0.22 -7.43
N LEU A 332 -9.62 -0.53 -8.40
CA LEU A 332 -9.96 -1.93 -8.64
C LEU A 332 -9.44 -2.87 -7.55
N GLY A 333 -8.53 -2.41 -6.69
CA GLY A 333 -7.92 -3.18 -5.62
C GLY A 333 -7.04 -4.32 -6.11
N ILE A 334 -6.61 -4.25 -7.38
CA ILE A 334 -5.67 -5.20 -7.98
C ILE A 334 -4.37 -5.10 -7.17
N VAL A 335 -3.89 -6.23 -6.68
CA VAL A 335 -2.65 -6.28 -5.89
C VAL A 335 -1.50 -5.84 -6.79
N LYS A 336 -0.74 -4.81 -6.36
CA LYS A 336 0.47 -4.40 -7.06
C LYS A 336 1.39 -5.61 -7.11
N VAL A 337 1.89 -5.94 -8.30
CA VAL A 337 2.90 -6.99 -8.45
C VAL A 337 4.11 -6.60 -7.62
N GLU A 338 4.68 -7.54 -6.88
CA GLU A 338 5.92 -7.36 -6.14
C GLU A 338 6.94 -8.40 -6.63
N PRO A 339 8.24 -8.13 -6.51
CA PRO A 339 9.26 -9.12 -6.78
C PRO A 339 9.13 -10.32 -5.85
N ARG A 340 9.61 -11.48 -6.32
CA ARG A 340 9.70 -12.70 -5.50
C ARG A 340 11.16 -12.98 -5.16
N TYR A 341 11.42 -13.41 -3.94
CA TYR A 341 12.75 -13.85 -3.53
C TYR A 341 13.08 -15.23 -4.11
N LYS A 342 14.37 -15.53 -4.28
CA LYS A 342 14.86 -16.79 -4.86
C LYS A 342 15.14 -17.84 -3.79
N PHE A 343 15.08 -19.11 -4.17
CA PHE A 343 15.54 -20.22 -3.33
C PHE A 343 16.98 -19.98 -2.83
N GLY A 344 17.23 -20.19 -1.55
CA GLY A 344 18.54 -20.00 -0.91
C GLY A 344 18.95 -18.55 -0.67
N SER A 345 18.16 -17.56 -1.12
CA SER A 345 18.41 -16.14 -0.82
C SER A 345 18.32 -15.84 0.69
N LEU A 346 18.78 -14.67 1.11
CA LEU A 346 18.64 -14.21 2.50
C LEU A 346 17.17 -14.17 2.95
N ALA A 347 16.26 -13.74 2.07
CA ALA A 347 14.84 -13.72 2.36
C ALA A 347 14.26 -15.15 2.52
N ASP A 348 14.68 -16.11 1.68
CA ASP A 348 14.28 -17.52 1.82
C ASP A 348 14.76 -18.10 3.15
N ARG A 349 16.03 -17.88 3.51
CA ARG A 349 16.59 -18.30 4.81
C ARG A 349 15.81 -17.71 5.99
N ALA A 350 15.50 -16.42 5.95
CA ALA A 350 14.75 -15.72 6.99
C ALA A 350 13.33 -16.30 7.15
N VAL A 351 12.61 -16.49 6.04
CA VAL A 351 11.25 -17.04 6.06
C VAL A 351 11.23 -18.48 6.57
N ARG A 352 12.18 -19.32 6.11
CA ARG A 352 12.32 -20.70 6.60
C ARG A 352 12.54 -20.75 8.10
N GLN A 353 13.35 -19.86 8.66
CA GLN A 353 13.56 -19.79 10.11
C GLN A 353 12.30 -19.30 10.85
N ILE A 354 11.59 -18.29 10.33
CA ILE A 354 10.31 -17.80 10.90
C ILE A 354 9.25 -18.92 10.94
N LEU A 355 9.25 -19.81 9.96
CA LEU A 355 8.30 -20.92 9.86
C LEU A 355 8.81 -22.24 10.47
N CYS A 356 10.00 -22.25 11.11
CA CYS A 356 10.68 -23.47 11.57
C CYS A 356 10.73 -24.56 10.49
N TRP A 357 11.04 -24.17 9.25
CA TRP A 357 11.00 -25.07 8.11
C TRP A 357 12.18 -26.05 8.10
N GLN A 358 11.88 -27.34 8.15
CA GLN A 358 12.86 -28.43 8.16
C GLN A 358 13.29 -28.77 6.73
N SER A 359 14.50 -28.33 6.36
CA SER A 359 15.02 -28.50 5.00
C SER A 359 15.37 -29.97 4.71
N GLY A 360 14.88 -30.51 3.60
CA GLY A 360 15.13 -31.90 3.19
C GLY A 360 14.18 -32.93 3.81
N GLU A 361 13.27 -32.50 4.67
CA GLU A 361 12.25 -33.38 5.28
C GLU A 361 10.93 -33.32 4.50
N THR A 362 10.33 -34.50 4.28
CA THR A 362 9.05 -34.62 3.56
C THR A 362 7.86 -34.18 4.41
N VAL A 363 7.99 -34.33 5.72
CA VAL A 363 7.02 -33.91 6.74
C VAL A 363 7.60 -32.70 7.46
N GLN A 364 6.79 -31.67 7.63
CA GLN A 364 7.16 -30.48 8.38
C GLN A 364 6.46 -30.56 9.74
N GLU A 365 7.21 -30.89 10.79
CA GLU A 365 6.67 -31.20 12.12
C GLU A 365 5.92 -30.01 12.72
N PHE A 366 6.48 -28.80 12.60
CA PHE A 366 5.94 -27.59 13.24
C PHE A 366 5.35 -26.58 12.28
N ALA A 367 5.76 -26.57 11.01
CA ALA A 367 5.42 -25.49 10.09
C ALA A 367 3.91 -25.35 9.86
N GLY A 368 3.16 -26.46 9.85
CA GLY A 368 1.69 -26.42 9.72
C GLY A 368 1.02 -25.70 10.88
N ASP A 369 1.39 -26.06 12.12
CA ASP A 369 0.86 -25.43 13.34
C ASP A 369 1.29 -23.96 13.45
N ILE A 370 2.51 -23.64 13.04
CA ILE A 370 3.00 -22.25 12.99
C ILE A 370 2.21 -21.45 11.96
N ILE A 371 1.98 -21.98 10.76
CA ILE A 371 1.17 -21.31 9.73
C ILE A 371 -0.24 -21.06 10.25
N TYR A 372 -0.87 -22.07 10.86
CA TYR A 372 -2.20 -21.95 11.45
C TYR A 372 -2.22 -20.87 12.55
N GLY A 373 -1.28 -20.95 13.51
CA GLY A 373 -1.16 -20.01 14.63
C GLY A 373 -0.89 -18.57 14.18
N LEU A 374 0.05 -18.37 13.24
CA LEU A 374 0.32 -17.05 12.66
C LEU A 374 -0.91 -16.51 11.94
N SER A 375 -1.63 -17.34 11.17
CA SER A 375 -2.84 -16.89 10.46
C SER A 375 -3.91 -16.32 11.42
N GLY A 376 -4.00 -16.86 12.64
CA GLY A 376 -4.99 -16.47 13.65
C GLY A 376 -4.62 -15.20 14.42
N GLU A 377 -3.36 -14.78 14.40
CA GLU A 377 -2.88 -13.61 15.14
C GLU A 377 -2.78 -12.38 14.22
N ILE A 378 -3.13 -11.19 14.71
CA ILE A 378 -3.25 -9.97 13.90
C ILE A 378 -1.92 -9.58 13.24
N ARG A 379 -0.79 -9.70 13.94
CA ARG A 379 0.54 -9.39 13.39
C ARG A 379 1.11 -10.58 12.64
N GLY A 380 0.93 -11.79 13.17
CA GLY A 380 1.34 -13.03 12.53
C GLY A 380 0.74 -13.21 11.13
N SER A 381 -0.55 -12.87 10.97
CA SER A 381 -1.25 -12.98 9.69
C SER A 381 -0.63 -12.04 8.66
N HIS A 382 -0.28 -10.81 9.02
CA HIS A 382 0.40 -9.88 8.12
C HIS A 382 1.81 -10.33 7.72
N VAL A 383 2.53 -11.01 8.62
CA VAL A 383 3.82 -11.66 8.29
C VAL A 383 3.57 -12.76 7.25
N LEU A 384 2.60 -13.65 7.50
CA LEU A 384 2.26 -14.74 6.60
C LEU A 384 1.74 -14.26 5.23
N GLU A 385 0.91 -13.22 5.20
CA GLU A 385 0.48 -12.57 3.96
C GLU A 385 1.68 -12.03 3.15
N THR A 386 2.69 -11.49 3.84
CA THR A 386 3.92 -11.02 3.19
C THR A 386 4.73 -12.18 2.62
N VAL A 387 4.79 -13.31 3.33
CA VAL A 387 5.42 -14.54 2.83
C VAL A 387 4.74 -15.02 1.55
N PHE A 388 3.41 -15.14 1.52
CA PHE A 388 2.67 -15.57 0.32
C PHE A 388 2.84 -14.63 -0.88
N ARG A 389 3.00 -13.32 -0.63
CA ARG A 389 3.26 -12.35 -1.70
C ARG A 389 4.64 -12.53 -2.34
N LEU A 390 5.67 -12.82 -1.55
CA LEU A 390 7.06 -12.70 -1.98
C LEU A 390 7.78 -14.03 -2.21
N CYS A 391 7.24 -15.17 -1.78
CA CYS A 391 7.89 -16.45 -2.03
C CYS A 391 7.86 -16.86 -3.51
N TYR A 392 8.89 -17.61 -3.92
CA TYR A 392 8.93 -18.31 -5.20
C TYR A 392 7.91 -19.45 -5.26
N ASP A 393 7.65 -19.91 -6.48
CA ASP A 393 6.44 -20.67 -6.80
C ASP A 393 6.42 -22.09 -6.21
N ASP A 394 7.57 -22.74 -6.12
CA ASP A 394 7.70 -24.05 -5.46
C ASP A 394 7.36 -23.94 -3.97
N PHE A 395 7.94 -22.97 -3.26
CA PHE A 395 7.67 -22.76 -1.84
C PHE A 395 6.23 -22.30 -1.60
N TYR A 396 5.65 -21.51 -2.50
CA TYR A 396 4.22 -21.17 -2.46
C TYR A 396 3.35 -22.43 -2.44
N SER A 397 3.64 -23.39 -3.31
CA SER A 397 2.93 -24.66 -3.37
C SER A 397 3.10 -25.50 -2.11
N GLU A 398 4.31 -25.52 -1.54
CA GLU A 398 4.60 -26.17 -0.26
C GLU A 398 3.83 -25.54 0.90
N LEU A 399 3.75 -24.20 0.97
CA LEU A 399 2.98 -23.48 1.98
C LEU A 399 1.49 -23.79 1.91
N LEU A 400 0.91 -23.87 0.70
CA LEU A 400 -0.49 -24.25 0.52
C LEU A 400 -0.79 -25.64 1.09
N ARG A 401 0.11 -26.60 0.84
CA ARG A 401 -0.02 -27.97 1.34
C ARG A 401 0.18 -28.03 2.85
N CYS A 402 1.23 -27.38 3.36
CA CYS A 402 1.60 -27.44 4.77
C CYS A 402 0.59 -26.72 5.68
N GLY A 403 0.03 -25.60 5.23
CA GLY A 403 -1.04 -24.88 5.95
C GLY A 403 -2.45 -25.46 5.76
N ASP A 404 -2.58 -26.59 5.04
CA ASP A 404 -3.84 -27.26 4.70
C ASP A 404 -4.86 -26.35 3.98
N PHE A 405 -4.39 -25.42 3.15
CA PHE A 405 -5.23 -24.50 2.37
C PHE A 405 -5.90 -25.16 1.15
N LEU A 406 -5.60 -26.44 0.90
CA LEU A 406 -6.22 -27.23 -0.18
C LEU A 406 -7.38 -28.10 0.33
N SER A 407 -7.65 -28.10 1.65
CA SER A 407 -8.78 -28.78 2.27
C SER A 407 -9.98 -27.83 2.40
N SER A 408 -11.15 -28.27 1.92
CA SER A 408 -12.39 -27.48 2.05
C SER A 408 -12.82 -27.32 3.51
N ALA A 409 -12.49 -28.27 4.39
CA ALA A 409 -12.81 -28.16 5.81
C ALA A 409 -11.98 -27.04 6.46
N SER A 410 -10.66 -27.09 6.27
CA SER A 410 -9.70 -26.19 6.90
C SER A 410 -9.82 -24.76 6.36
N VAL A 411 -9.99 -24.58 5.05
CA VAL A 411 -10.28 -23.26 4.47
C VAL A 411 -11.58 -22.65 5.00
N GLN A 412 -12.60 -23.48 5.28
CA GLN A 412 -13.84 -22.97 5.86
C GLN A 412 -13.62 -22.42 7.28
N GLU A 413 -12.70 -23.00 8.05
CA GLU A 413 -12.30 -22.50 9.36
C GLU A 413 -11.54 -21.17 9.24
N TYR A 414 -10.52 -21.11 8.38
CA TYR A 414 -9.77 -19.87 8.13
C TYR A 414 -10.68 -18.72 7.66
N VAL A 415 -11.66 -18.99 6.79
CA VAL A 415 -12.61 -17.97 6.31
C VAL A 415 -13.53 -17.46 7.43
N GLN A 416 -13.93 -18.34 8.35
CA GLN A 416 -14.78 -17.95 9.47
C GLN A 416 -14.03 -17.11 10.50
N HIS A 417 -12.71 -17.33 10.66
CA HIS A 417 -11.88 -16.62 11.61
C HIS A 417 -11.71 -15.12 11.28
N ASP A 418 -11.74 -14.27 12.31
CA ASP A 418 -11.71 -12.80 12.19
C ASP A 418 -10.43 -12.25 11.57
N VAL A 419 -9.34 -13.01 11.68
CA VAL A 419 -8.02 -12.62 11.20
C VAL A 419 -7.61 -13.46 9.99
N SER A 420 -7.66 -14.78 10.09
CA SER A 420 -7.14 -15.70 9.08
C SER A 420 -7.82 -15.59 7.72
N ASN A 421 -9.03 -15.04 7.65
CA ASN A 421 -9.70 -14.76 6.38
C ASN A 421 -8.88 -13.83 5.48
N PHE A 422 -8.06 -12.93 6.03
CA PHE A 422 -7.17 -12.07 5.23
C PHE A 422 -6.02 -12.84 4.59
N VAL A 423 -5.53 -13.90 5.25
CA VAL A 423 -4.56 -14.83 4.65
C VAL A 423 -5.18 -15.55 3.45
N VAL A 424 -6.44 -16.01 3.57
CA VAL A 424 -7.16 -16.64 2.44
C VAL A 424 -7.37 -15.64 1.30
N GLN A 425 -7.72 -14.38 1.60
CA GLN A 425 -7.81 -13.33 0.58
C GLN A 425 -6.47 -13.09 -0.13
N THR A 426 -5.36 -13.09 0.63
CA THR A 426 -4.02 -12.97 0.05
C THR A 426 -3.72 -14.17 -0.86
N ILE A 427 -3.95 -15.40 -0.40
CA ILE A 427 -3.79 -16.62 -1.22
C ILE A 427 -4.57 -16.53 -2.53
N LEU A 428 -5.84 -16.15 -2.48
CA LEU A 428 -6.68 -15.98 -3.68
C LEU A 428 -6.11 -14.92 -4.65
N ALA A 429 -5.54 -13.84 -4.12
CA ALA A 429 -4.92 -12.78 -4.93
C ALA A 429 -3.55 -13.17 -5.50
N THR A 430 -2.85 -14.10 -4.84
CA THR A 430 -1.46 -14.44 -5.14
C THR A 430 -1.29 -15.76 -5.88
N VAL A 431 -2.35 -16.46 -6.30
CA VAL A 431 -2.20 -17.73 -7.04
C VAL A 431 -1.31 -17.60 -8.29
N ARG A 432 -0.41 -18.56 -8.46
CA ARG A 432 0.68 -18.56 -9.48
C ARG A 432 0.30 -19.26 -10.77
N GLU A 433 -0.46 -20.35 -10.66
CA GLU A 433 -0.77 -21.23 -11.78
C GLU A 433 -2.27 -21.46 -11.97
N LYS A 434 -2.65 -21.90 -13.16
CA LYS A 434 -4.06 -22.13 -13.51
C LYS A 434 -4.64 -23.32 -12.74
N GLU A 435 -3.88 -24.39 -12.59
CA GLU A 435 -4.24 -25.62 -11.89
C GLU A 435 -4.45 -25.36 -10.39
N GLN A 436 -3.60 -24.52 -9.81
CA GLN A 436 -3.78 -24.01 -8.44
C GLN A 436 -5.07 -23.20 -8.33
N ALA A 437 -5.37 -22.32 -9.30
CA ALA A 437 -6.58 -21.51 -9.29
C ALA A 437 -7.85 -22.37 -9.34
N GLU A 438 -7.90 -23.39 -10.20
CA GLU A 438 -8.99 -24.37 -10.25
C GLU A 438 -9.19 -25.07 -8.92
N THR A 439 -8.10 -25.50 -8.28
CA THR A 439 -8.15 -26.23 -7.01
C THR A 439 -8.65 -25.34 -5.88
N ILE A 440 -8.08 -24.15 -5.71
CA ILE A 440 -8.44 -23.20 -4.64
C ILE A 440 -9.88 -22.70 -4.81
N LEU A 441 -10.35 -22.45 -6.04
CA LEU A 441 -11.72 -22.02 -6.29
C LEU A 441 -12.76 -23.11 -5.97
N LYS A 442 -12.42 -24.39 -6.17
CA LYS A 442 -13.27 -25.51 -5.72
C LYS A 442 -13.33 -25.60 -4.21
N VAL A 443 -12.20 -25.38 -3.53
CA VAL A 443 -12.09 -25.43 -2.06
C VAL A 443 -12.91 -24.31 -1.41
N ILE A 444 -12.89 -23.09 -1.97
CA ILE A 444 -13.62 -21.92 -1.44
C ILE A 444 -15.12 -21.92 -1.77
N GLU A 445 -15.58 -22.74 -2.72
CA GLU A 445 -16.98 -22.79 -3.20
C GLU A 445 -17.98 -22.89 -2.03
N LYS A 446 -17.68 -23.75 -1.04
CA LYS A 446 -18.53 -23.97 0.13
C LYS A 446 -18.64 -22.73 1.03
N SER A 447 -17.56 -21.98 1.20
CA SER A 447 -17.53 -20.75 2.00
C SER A 447 -18.35 -19.62 1.36
N ILE A 448 -18.46 -19.61 0.03
CA ILE A 448 -19.32 -18.68 -0.71
C ILE A 448 -20.78 -19.16 -0.70
N SER A 449 -21.02 -20.41 -1.09
CA SER A 449 -22.36 -20.97 -1.24
C SER A 449 -23.12 -21.19 0.07
N SER A 450 -22.43 -21.28 1.20
CA SER A 450 -23.06 -21.28 2.53
C SER A 450 -23.53 -19.90 3.00
N GLY A 451 -23.16 -18.83 2.29
CA GLY A 451 -23.49 -17.45 2.65
C GLY A 451 -22.48 -16.78 3.60
N VAL A 452 -21.52 -17.52 4.18
CA VAL A 452 -20.53 -16.95 5.12
C VAL A 452 -19.74 -15.80 4.49
N ALA A 453 -19.29 -15.96 3.25
CA ALA A 453 -18.57 -14.92 2.52
C ALA A 453 -19.46 -13.82 1.92
N ILE A 454 -20.78 -14.03 1.88
CA ILE A 454 -21.77 -13.10 1.28
C ILE A 454 -22.38 -12.18 2.35
N ASP A 455 -22.58 -12.68 3.58
CA ASP A 455 -23.24 -11.96 4.67
C ASP A 455 -22.45 -10.70 5.05
N PRO A 456 -23.03 -9.50 4.89
CA PRO A 456 -22.38 -8.24 5.23
C PRO A 456 -21.96 -8.16 6.70
N ASN A 457 -22.74 -8.80 7.60
CA ASN A 457 -22.48 -8.76 9.04
C ASN A 457 -21.22 -9.54 9.42
N ARG A 458 -20.85 -10.55 8.61
CA ARG A 458 -19.65 -11.35 8.80
C ARG A 458 -18.37 -10.65 8.31
N LYS A 459 -18.50 -9.58 7.51
CA LYS A 459 -17.36 -8.81 6.95
C LYS A 459 -16.34 -9.67 6.19
N ARG A 460 -16.80 -10.72 5.48
CA ARG A 460 -15.96 -11.67 4.71
C ARG A 460 -16.05 -11.50 3.18
N ARG A 461 -16.69 -10.44 2.69
CA ARG A 461 -16.89 -10.21 1.25
C ARG A 461 -15.59 -10.00 0.45
N GLY A 462 -14.47 -9.75 1.11
CA GLY A 462 -13.16 -9.79 0.44
C GLY A 462 -12.85 -11.16 -0.19
N ILE A 463 -13.39 -12.25 0.35
CA ILE A 463 -13.24 -13.61 -0.19
C ILE A 463 -13.95 -13.75 -1.54
N ILE A 464 -15.20 -13.27 -1.67
CA ILE A 464 -15.92 -13.34 -2.95
C ILE A 464 -15.27 -12.46 -4.00
N TRP A 465 -14.74 -11.31 -3.60
CA TRP A 465 -14.03 -10.41 -4.48
C TRP A 465 -12.77 -11.09 -5.04
N ARG A 466 -11.89 -11.61 -4.17
CA ARG A 466 -10.66 -12.27 -4.62
C ARG A 466 -10.91 -13.57 -5.38
N ALA A 467 -11.98 -14.30 -5.07
CA ALA A 467 -12.39 -15.46 -5.85
C ALA A 467 -12.84 -15.07 -7.28
N ALA A 468 -13.63 -13.99 -7.42
CA ALA A 468 -14.01 -13.48 -8.74
C ALA A 468 -12.80 -12.95 -9.52
N GLU A 469 -11.88 -12.23 -8.88
CA GLU A 469 -10.62 -11.78 -9.50
C GLU A 469 -9.81 -12.96 -10.03
N LEU A 470 -9.62 -13.99 -9.21
CA LEU A 470 -8.87 -15.19 -9.57
C LEU A 470 -9.50 -15.94 -10.75
N ALA A 471 -10.82 -16.12 -10.72
CA ALA A 471 -11.59 -16.75 -11.80
C ALA A 471 -11.54 -15.95 -13.11
N ALA A 472 -11.51 -14.62 -13.03
CA ALA A 472 -11.31 -13.75 -14.20
C ALA A 472 -9.90 -13.88 -14.77
N LYS A 473 -8.87 -13.82 -13.89
CA LYS A 473 -7.44 -13.88 -14.26
C LYS A 473 -7.10 -15.13 -15.06
N TYR A 474 -7.48 -16.31 -14.57
CA TYR A 474 -7.13 -17.60 -15.19
C TYR A 474 -8.21 -18.17 -16.11
N ARG A 475 -9.39 -17.55 -16.17
CA ARG A 475 -10.57 -18.03 -16.92
C ARG A 475 -10.99 -19.46 -16.54
N VAL A 476 -11.05 -19.73 -15.25
CA VAL A 476 -11.43 -21.02 -14.67
C VAL A 476 -12.52 -20.86 -13.64
N GLU A 477 -13.36 -21.89 -13.47
CA GLU A 477 -14.43 -21.95 -12.45
C GLU A 477 -15.41 -20.75 -12.42
N GLN A 478 -15.48 -19.94 -13.49
CA GLN A 478 -16.31 -18.73 -13.56
C GLN A 478 -17.80 -19.02 -13.32
N GLU A 479 -18.32 -20.08 -13.94
CA GLU A 479 -19.69 -20.55 -13.75
C GLU A 479 -19.94 -21.06 -12.31
N SER A 480 -18.95 -21.78 -11.75
CA SER A 480 -19.00 -22.29 -10.39
C SER A 480 -19.04 -21.15 -9.36
N VAL A 481 -18.23 -20.09 -9.57
CA VAL A 481 -18.24 -18.89 -8.72
C VAL A 481 -19.58 -18.16 -8.79
N ILE A 482 -20.14 -17.93 -9.99
CA ILE A 482 -21.48 -17.34 -10.16
C ILE A 482 -22.54 -18.15 -9.42
N LYS A 483 -22.50 -19.47 -9.59
CA LYS A 483 -23.44 -20.39 -8.94
C LYS A 483 -23.30 -20.35 -7.42
N ALA A 484 -22.07 -20.31 -6.90
CA ALA A 484 -21.81 -20.22 -5.48
C ALA A 484 -22.33 -18.90 -4.88
N ILE A 485 -22.15 -17.77 -5.57
CA ILE A 485 -22.69 -16.46 -5.15
C ILE A 485 -24.22 -16.52 -5.04
N ARG A 486 -24.90 -17.06 -6.06
CA ARG A 486 -26.38 -17.22 -6.05
C ARG A 486 -26.85 -18.12 -4.91
N LEU A 487 -26.16 -19.23 -4.67
CA LEU A 487 -26.44 -20.13 -3.55
C LEU A 487 -26.23 -19.44 -2.20
N GLY A 488 -25.18 -18.62 -2.07
CA GLY A 488 -24.88 -17.90 -0.83
C GLY A 488 -25.95 -16.86 -0.48
N PHE A 489 -26.44 -16.09 -1.46
CA PHE A 489 -27.57 -15.19 -1.24
C PHE A 489 -28.85 -15.93 -0.86
N LEU A 490 -29.12 -17.08 -1.49
CA LEU A 490 -30.25 -17.94 -1.13
C LEU A 490 -30.12 -18.51 0.29
N ALA A 491 -28.91 -18.86 0.72
CA ALA A 491 -28.67 -19.35 2.07
C ALA A 491 -29.02 -18.28 3.11
N ILE A 492 -28.56 -17.04 2.90
CA ILE A 492 -28.83 -15.90 3.79
C ILE A 492 -30.31 -15.52 3.82
N SER A 493 -30.99 -15.56 2.66
CA SER A 493 -32.42 -15.23 2.59
C SER A 493 -33.29 -16.26 3.32
N ASN A 494 -32.86 -17.53 3.36
CA ASN A 494 -33.57 -18.60 4.05
C ASN A 494 -33.22 -18.70 5.54
N SER A 495 -32.12 -18.11 6.00
CA SER A 495 -31.70 -18.12 7.42
C SER A 495 -32.38 -17.05 8.28
N SER A 496 -33.40 -16.35 7.76
CA SER A 496 -34.34 -15.59 8.60
C SER A 496 -34.97 -16.52 9.64
N PRO A 497 -35.23 -16.08 10.89
CA PRO A 497 -35.38 -16.97 12.03
C PRO A 497 -36.66 -17.80 11.93
N VAL A 498 -36.53 -19.03 11.45
CA VAL A 498 -37.49 -20.11 11.66
C VAL A 498 -36.74 -21.18 12.43
N ALA A 499 -37.24 -21.48 13.63
CA ALA A 499 -36.63 -22.34 14.64
C ALA A 499 -35.97 -23.61 14.08
N GLU A 500 -34.72 -23.85 14.50
CA GLU A 500 -33.96 -25.06 14.20
C GLU A 500 -34.61 -26.26 14.90
N ASN A 501 -34.99 -27.27 14.13
CA ASN A 501 -35.17 -28.63 14.61
C ASN A 501 -34.04 -29.48 14.01
N ASP A 502 -33.40 -30.29 14.86
CA ASP A 502 -32.38 -31.27 14.50
C ASP A 502 -32.90 -32.29 13.49
N ASP A 503 -32.29 -32.34 12.29
CA ASP A 503 -32.67 -33.26 11.22
C ASP A 503 -31.45 -34.09 10.75
N ASP A 504 -31.62 -35.42 10.71
CA ASP A 504 -30.63 -36.42 10.30
C ASP A 504 -30.07 -36.26 8.86
N GLU A 505 -28.93 -36.92 8.60
CA GLU A 505 -28.08 -36.81 7.39
C GLU A 505 -28.79 -37.12 6.06
N ALA A 506 -29.81 -37.99 6.06
CA ALA A 506 -30.65 -38.28 4.89
C ALA A 506 -31.56 -37.09 4.52
N THR A 507 -31.99 -36.31 5.52
CA THR A 507 -32.82 -35.11 5.38
C THR A 507 -31.97 -33.94 4.88
N ALA A 508 -30.73 -33.80 5.37
CA ALA A 508 -29.76 -32.85 4.85
C ALA A 508 -29.46 -33.06 3.35
N ARG A 509 -29.37 -34.32 2.88
CA ARG A 509 -29.13 -34.64 1.46
C ARG A 509 -30.33 -34.28 0.56
N LYS A 510 -31.56 -34.42 1.05
CA LYS A 510 -32.78 -33.95 0.39
C LYS A 510 -32.89 -32.42 0.42
N LYS A 511 -32.49 -31.76 1.52
CA LYS A 511 -32.41 -30.30 1.68
C LYS A 511 -31.44 -29.69 0.66
N ARG A 512 -30.23 -30.25 0.51
CA ARG A 512 -29.25 -29.86 -0.53
C ARG A 512 -29.76 -30.01 -1.97
N LYS A 513 -30.54 -31.07 -2.27
CA LYS A 513 -31.20 -31.24 -3.59
C LYS A 513 -32.31 -30.20 -3.81
N LYS A 514 -33.04 -29.81 -2.76
CA LYS A 514 -34.11 -28.80 -2.79
C LYS A 514 -33.55 -27.37 -2.87
N GLU A 515 -32.47 -27.07 -2.15
CA GLU A 515 -31.69 -25.82 -2.23
C GLU A 515 -31.07 -25.64 -3.62
N ARG A 516 -30.49 -26.70 -4.21
CA ARG A 516 -30.00 -26.67 -5.61
C ARG A 516 -31.11 -26.44 -6.64
N LYS A 517 -32.32 -26.93 -6.41
CA LYS A 517 -33.50 -26.62 -7.25
C LYS A 517 -34.06 -25.21 -7.02
N LYS A 518 -33.83 -24.61 -5.85
CA LYS A 518 -34.23 -23.23 -5.50
C LYS A 518 -33.18 -22.18 -5.84
N ALA A 519 -31.92 -22.55 -6.03
CA ALA A 519 -30.87 -21.67 -6.57
C ALA A 519 -31.22 -21.15 -7.96
N SER A 520 -32.11 -21.85 -8.68
CA SER A 520 -32.72 -21.35 -9.91
C SER A 520 -33.72 -20.22 -9.70
N MET A 521 -34.10 -19.87 -8.46
CA MET A 521 -35.08 -18.82 -8.15
C MET A 521 -34.45 -17.44 -7.96
N ILE A 522 -33.18 -17.33 -7.57
CA ILE A 522 -32.45 -16.06 -7.56
C ILE A 522 -31.63 -15.99 -8.84
N GLU A 523 -31.94 -15.03 -9.70
CA GLU A 523 -31.19 -14.73 -10.91
C GLU A 523 -29.93 -13.93 -10.58
N LEU A 524 -28.90 -14.04 -11.43
CA LEU A 524 -27.64 -13.30 -11.20
C LEU A 524 -27.85 -11.78 -11.19
N LYS A 525 -28.83 -11.27 -11.95
CA LYS A 525 -29.17 -9.84 -11.99
C LYS A 525 -29.63 -9.30 -10.64
N GLU A 526 -30.39 -10.10 -9.89
CA GLU A 526 -30.88 -9.74 -8.55
C GLU A 526 -29.74 -9.71 -7.52
N CYS A 527 -28.66 -10.47 -7.74
CA CYS A 527 -27.49 -10.44 -6.87
C CYS A 527 -26.69 -9.14 -6.98
N VAL A 528 -26.73 -8.43 -8.11
CA VAL A 528 -25.89 -7.24 -8.35
C VAL A 528 -26.21 -6.11 -7.37
N PRO A 529 -27.46 -5.63 -7.23
CA PRO A 529 -27.78 -4.60 -6.23
C PRO A 529 -27.41 -5.02 -4.80
N LEU A 530 -27.60 -6.30 -4.46
CA LEU A 530 -27.27 -6.85 -3.13
C LEU A 530 -25.76 -6.90 -2.84
N LEU A 531 -24.94 -7.06 -3.89
CA LEU A 531 -23.49 -6.92 -3.80
C LEU A 531 -23.10 -5.46 -3.61
N LEU A 532 -23.69 -4.54 -4.38
CA LEU A 532 -23.33 -3.12 -4.34
C LEU A 532 -23.72 -2.43 -3.02
N GLN A 533 -24.86 -2.80 -2.41
CA GLN A 533 -25.40 -2.17 -1.19
C GLN A 533 -25.42 -0.65 -1.24
N ILE A 534 -26.03 -0.13 -2.29
CA ILE A 534 -26.13 1.31 -2.52
C ILE A 534 -27.00 1.92 -1.43
N ASN A 535 -26.42 2.83 -0.64
CA ASN A 535 -27.14 3.60 0.36
C ASN A 535 -26.94 5.10 0.11
N GLU A 536 -28.04 5.82 -0.10
CA GLU A 536 -28.04 7.27 -0.23
C GLU A 536 -28.19 7.92 1.15
N ASN A 537 -27.10 8.45 1.71
CA ASN A 537 -27.13 9.09 3.02
C ASN A 537 -27.83 10.47 2.95
N SER A 538 -28.99 10.59 3.60
CA SER A 538 -29.85 11.78 3.52
C SER A 538 -29.43 12.97 4.42
N ILE A 539 -28.41 12.84 5.28
CA ILE A 539 -28.25 13.75 6.43
C ILE A 539 -27.08 14.74 6.31
N LYS A 540 -26.05 14.50 5.49
CA LYS A 540 -24.98 15.49 5.17
C LYS A 540 -23.99 14.88 4.17
N SER A 541 -23.83 15.54 3.02
CA SER A 541 -22.98 15.21 1.86
C SER A 541 -23.56 14.20 0.86
N GLU A 542 -23.49 14.57 -0.42
CA GLU A 542 -23.87 13.86 -1.65
C GLU A 542 -23.05 12.56 -1.87
N GLN A 543 -22.61 11.90 -0.81
CA GLN A 543 -21.66 10.80 -0.88
C GLN A 543 -22.40 9.46 -0.85
N LEU A 544 -22.48 8.83 -2.02
CA LEU A 544 -22.94 7.46 -2.19
C LEU A 544 -22.11 6.53 -1.29
N SER A 545 -22.77 5.63 -0.56
CA SER A 545 -22.09 4.55 0.15
C SER A 545 -22.34 3.25 -0.59
N MET A 546 -21.27 2.53 -0.92
CA MET A 546 -21.30 1.23 -1.58
C MET A 546 -20.39 0.25 -0.84
N ASP A 547 -20.72 -1.04 -0.88
CA ASP A 547 -19.84 -2.10 -0.37
C ASP A 547 -18.64 -2.27 -1.30
N VAL A 548 -17.42 -1.99 -0.79
CA VAL A 548 -16.21 -1.96 -1.61
C VAL A 548 -15.91 -3.33 -2.24
N ALA A 549 -16.00 -4.40 -1.44
CA ALA A 549 -15.71 -5.74 -1.92
C ALA A 549 -16.78 -6.25 -2.91
N GLY A 550 -18.07 -6.00 -2.64
CA GLY A 550 -19.15 -6.32 -3.58
C GLY A 550 -19.02 -5.56 -4.89
N THR A 551 -18.67 -4.27 -4.84
CA THR A 551 -18.46 -3.43 -6.02
C THR A 551 -17.30 -3.94 -6.90
N ARG A 552 -16.19 -4.37 -6.28
CA ARG A 552 -15.07 -4.98 -7.01
C ARG A 552 -15.39 -6.40 -7.51
N THR A 553 -16.19 -7.18 -6.76
CA THR A 553 -16.73 -8.46 -7.24
C THR A 553 -17.48 -8.27 -8.56
N VAL A 554 -18.36 -7.25 -8.64
CA VAL A 554 -19.10 -6.91 -9.87
C VAL A 554 -18.14 -6.60 -11.02
N TYR A 555 -17.11 -5.78 -10.78
CA TYR A 555 -16.08 -5.50 -11.79
C TYR A 555 -15.43 -6.77 -12.35
N HIS A 556 -14.97 -7.68 -11.49
CA HIS A 556 -14.31 -8.90 -11.95
C HIS A 556 -15.27 -9.88 -12.63
N MET A 557 -16.55 -9.92 -12.23
CA MET A 557 -17.55 -10.72 -12.96
C MET A 557 -17.79 -10.15 -14.39
N LEU A 558 -17.66 -8.84 -14.60
CA LEU A 558 -17.67 -8.22 -15.94
C LEU A 558 -16.40 -8.52 -16.77
N ARG A 559 -15.40 -9.19 -16.19
CA ARG A 559 -14.20 -9.71 -16.88
C ARG A 559 -14.29 -11.21 -17.14
N PHE A 560 -15.42 -11.86 -16.84
CA PHE A 560 -15.65 -13.26 -17.18
C PHE A 560 -15.85 -13.45 -18.68
N SER A 561 -15.95 -14.71 -19.11
CA SER A 561 -16.35 -15.03 -20.48
C SER A 561 -17.64 -14.26 -20.83
N PRO A 562 -17.72 -13.59 -21.99
CA PRO A 562 -18.83 -12.67 -22.29
C PRO A 562 -20.24 -13.28 -22.13
N ARG A 563 -20.38 -14.57 -22.44
CA ARG A 563 -21.63 -15.34 -22.25
C ARG A 563 -22.14 -15.40 -20.79
N LEU A 564 -21.25 -15.18 -19.82
CA LEU A 564 -21.55 -15.23 -18.39
C LEU A 564 -21.84 -13.84 -17.80
N CYS A 565 -21.57 -12.77 -18.56
CA CYS A 565 -21.72 -11.40 -18.09
C CYS A 565 -23.16 -10.88 -18.19
N GLU A 566 -24.02 -11.53 -18.99
CA GLU A 566 -25.39 -11.05 -19.28
C GLU A 566 -26.19 -10.76 -18.00
N GLY A 567 -26.21 -11.70 -17.05
CA GLY A 567 -26.90 -11.48 -15.78
C GLY A 567 -26.30 -10.35 -14.94
N VAL A 568 -25.00 -10.10 -15.03
CA VAL A 568 -24.34 -8.99 -14.31
C VAL A 568 -24.69 -7.66 -14.96
N LEU A 569 -24.63 -7.60 -16.30
CA LEU A 569 -24.99 -6.44 -17.09
C LEU A 569 -26.44 -6.04 -16.84
N ASP A 570 -27.37 -6.99 -16.96
CA ASP A 570 -28.79 -6.79 -16.68
C ASP A 570 -29.01 -6.31 -15.23
N GLY A 571 -28.27 -6.88 -14.27
CA GLY A 571 -28.30 -6.43 -12.87
C GLY A 571 -27.84 -4.99 -12.65
N ILE A 572 -27.05 -4.42 -13.57
CA ILE A 572 -26.64 -3.00 -13.51
C ILE A 572 -27.67 -2.13 -14.23
N VAL A 573 -28.04 -2.46 -15.47
CA VAL A 573 -28.82 -1.55 -16.33
C VAL A 573 -30.33 -1.67 -16.16
N GLN A 574 -30.84 -2.83 -15.73
CA GLN A 574 -32.27 -3.08 -15.53
C GLN A 574 -32.68 -2.89 -14.07
N GLU A 575 -31.91 -3.42 -13.11
CA GLU A 575 -32.27 -3.40 -11.68
C GLU A 575 -31.94 -2.07 -10.99
N LEU A 576 -30.92 -1.33 -11.46
CA LEU A 576 -30.61 -0.01 -10.90
C LEU A 576 -31.43 1.11 -11.55
N SER A 577 -31.88 2.04 -10.70
CA SER A 577 -32.57 3.24 -11.14
C SER A 577 -31.63 4.22 -11.85
N THR A 578 -32.20 5.14 -12.62
CA THR A 578 -31.42 6.20 -13.28
C THR A 578 -30.65 7.06 -12.28
N GLU A 579 -31.25 7.39 -11.14
CA GLU A 579 -30.60 8.23 -10.13
C GLU A 579 -29.43 7.49 -9.47
N GLU A 580 -29.57 6.20 -9.16
CA GLU A 580 -28.46 5.38 -8.65
C GLU A 580 -27.31 5.31 -9.66
N LEU A 581 -27.58 5.09 -10.95
CA LEU A 581 -26.55 5.05 -11.99
C LEU A 581 -25.82 6.40 -12.15
N VAL A 582 -26.54 7.51 -12.03
CA VAL A 582 -25.94 8.86 -12.05
C VAL A 582 -25.09 9.09 -10.79
N SER A 583 -25.56 8.64 -9.62
CA SER A 583 -24.80 8.69 -8.37
C SER A 583 -23.52 7.84 -8.46
N ILE A 584 -23.61 6.63 -9.01
CA ILE A 584 -22.46 5.74 -9.29
C ILE A 584 -21.47 6.43 -10.22
N ALA A 585 -21.94 7.11 -11.28
CA ALA A 585 -21.05 7.83 -12.20
C ALA A 585 -20.28 8.96 -11.51
N LYS A 586 -20.86 9.57 -10.46
CA LYS A 586 -20.23 10.63 -9.67
C LYS A 586 -19.34 10.10 -8.53
N ASP A 587 -19.45 8.82 -8.20
CA ASP A 587 -18.65 8.14 -7.19
C ASP A 587 -17.32 7.62 -7.76
N GLY A 588 -16.21 7.80 -7.04
CA GLY A 588 -14.88 7.41 -7.53
C GLY A 588 -14.61 5.90 -7.59
N LEU A 589 -15.28 5.10 -6.78
CA LEU A 589 -15.24 3.63 -6.84
C LEU A 589 -16.32 3.11 -7.80
N GLY A 590 -17.55 3.61 -7.65
CA GLY A 590 -18.70 3.20 -8.44
C GLY A 590 -18.46 3.38 -9.94
N SER A 591 -17.97 4.55 -10.35
CA SER A 591 -17.72 4.84 -11.76
C SER A 591 -16.70 3.88 -12.38
N ARG A 592 -15.69 3.47 -11.60
CA ARG A 592 -14.53 2.67 -12.06
C ARG A 592 -14.77 1.17 -12.03
N CYS A 593 -15.54 0.69 -11.06
CA CYS A 593 -15.85 -0.73 -10.97
C CYS A 593 -17.10 -1.10 -11.76
N VAL A 594 -18.13 -0.26 -11.74
CA VAL A 594 -19.44 -0.58 -12.32
C VAL A 594 -19.51 -0.08 -13.76
N LEU A 595 -19.30 1.23 -14.00
CA LEU A 595 -19.52 1.81 -15.32
C LEU A 595 -18.35 1.54 -16.27
N ASP A 596 -17.11 1.78 -15.85
CA ASP A 596 -15.90 1.38 -16.59
C ASP A 596 -15.84 -0.15 -16.76
N GLY A 597 -16.41 -0.92 -15.82
CA GLY A 597 -16.60 -2.36 -15.98
C GLY A 597 -17.36 -2.73 -17.26
N ILE A 598 -18.40 -1.96 -17.61
CA ILE A 598 -19.17 -2.11 -18.85
C ILE A 598 -18.43 -1.47 -20.03
N LEU A 599 -17.99 -0.22 -19.87
CA LEU A 599 -17.49 0.63 -20.96
C LEU A 599 -16.12 0.20 -21.48
N ASP A 600 -15.26 -0.36 -20.62
CA ASP A 600 -13.98 -0.97 -21.00
C ASP A 600 -14.10 -2.48 -21.26
N GLY A 601 -15.32 -3.03 -21.18
CA GLY A 601 -15.60 -4.42 -21.54
C GLY A 601 -15.49 -4.66 -23.05
N PRO A 602 -15.75 -5.88 -23.53
CA PRO A 602 -15.79 -6.18 -24.95
C PRO A 602 -17.09 -5.64 -25.59
N VAL A 603 -17.19 -4.31 -25.73
CA VAL A 603 -18.37 -3.55 -26.20
C VAL A 603 -18.82 -3.87 -27.64
N GLN A 604 -17.99 -4.57 -28.40
CA GLN A 604 -18.32 -5.15 -29.71
C GLN A 604 -19.17 -6.42 -29.63
N ILE A 605 -19.27 -7.04 -28.45
CA ILE A 605 -20.07 -8.26 -28.25
C ILE A 605 -21.53 -7.84 -27.94
N PRO A 606 -22.54 -8.51 -28.54
CA PRO A 606 -23.94 -8.08 -28.45
C PRO A 606 -24.47 -7.78 -27.04
N VAL A 607 -24.10 -8.58 -26.03
CA VAL A 607 -24.56 -8.37 -24.65
C VAL A 607 -24.01 -7.06 -24.04
N PHE A 608 -22.73 -6.74 -24.29
CA PHE A 608 -22.15 -5.47 -23.84
C PHE A 608 -22.66 -4.30 -24.68
N GLN A 609 -22.80 -4.48 -25.99
CA GLN A 609 -23.35 -3.46 -26.89
C GLN A 609 -24.77 -3.04 -26.45
N LYS A 610 -25.61 -4.02 -26.11
CA LYS A 610 -26.95 -3.80 -25.53
C LYS A 610 -26.87 -3.01 -24.22
N ALA A 611 -26.03 -3.43 -23.29
CA ALA A 611 -25.87 -2.75 -22.00
C ALA A 611 -25.39 -1.29 -22.15
N VAL A 612 -24.46 -1.02 -23.08
CA VAL A 612 -24.01 0.36 -23.38
C VAL A 612 -25.16 1.22 -23.92
N GLN A 613 -26.01 0.66 -24.79
CA GLN A 613 -27.19 1.38 -25.32
C GLN A 613 -28.25 1.65 -24.24
N GLU A 614 -28.49 0.68 -23.35
CA GLU A 614 -29.40 0.84 -22.21
C GLU A 614 -28.86 1.87 -21.21
N LEU A 615 -27.56 1.85 -20.92
CA LEU A 615 -26.90 2.83 -20.07
C LEU A 615 -27.01 4.25 -20.67
N ARG A 616 -26.75 4.40 -21.97
CA ARG A 616 -26.94 5.66 -22.68
C ARG A 616 -28.38 6.15 -22.57
N SER A 617 -29.36 5.24 -22.67
CA SER A 617 -30.79 5.57 -22.56
C SER A 617 -31.16 6.04 -21.15
N LYS A 618 -30.56 5.45 -20.11
CA LYS A 618 -30.75 5.88 -18.71
C LYS A 618 -30.16 7.28 -18.45
N PHE A 619 -29.09 7.66 -19.12
CA PHE A 619 -28.43 8.95 -18.91
C PHE A 619 -28.97 10.12 -19.73
N VAL A 620 -29.94 9.89 -20.61
CA VAL A 620 -30.57 10.97 -21.41
C VAL A 620 -31.09 12.08 -20.49
N GLY A 621 -30.72 13.33 -20.81
CA GLY A 621 -31.08 14.52 -20.03
C GLY A 621 -30.17 14.80 -18.82
N ARG A 622 -29.18 13.93 -18.55
CA ARG A 622 -28.20 14.10 -17.46
C ARG A 622 -26.75 14.16 -17.98
N ILE A 623 -26.50 13.93 -19.26
CA ILE A 623 -25.15 13.85 -19.85
C ILE A 623 -24.37 15.15 -19.64
N VAL A 624 -25.00 16.31 -19.84
CA VAL A 624 -24.33 17.62 -19.64
C VAL A 624 -23.89 17.80 -18.18
N SER A 625 -24.75 17.47 -17.22
CA SER A 625 -24.42 17.56 -15.79
C SER A 625 -23.27 16.62 -15.41
N MET A 626 -23.29 15.40 -15.97
CA MET A 626 -22.23 14.41 -15.76
C MET A 626 -20.90 14.84 -16.39
N ALA A 627 -20.92 15.35 -17.62
CA ALA A 627 -19.75 15.87 -18.32
C ALA A 627 -19.08 17.04 -17.57
N ASN A 628 -19.86 17.78 -16.78
CA ASN A 628 -19.38 18.90 -15.98
C ASN A 628 -18.86 18.48 -14.59
N HIS A 629 -18.94 17.20 -14.23
CA HIS A 629 -18.60 16.72 -12.89
C HIS A 629 -17.17 16.13 -12.83
N ARG A 630 -16.44 16.45 -11.76
CA ARG A 630 -15.02 16.05 -11.54
C ARG A 630 -14.74 14.56 -11.69
N VAL A 631 -15.72 13.69 -11.39
CA VAL A 631 -15.63 12.23 -11.60
C VAL A 631 -16.36 11.87 -12.89
N ALA A 632 -17.70 11.90 -12.92
CA ALA A 632 -18.55 11.46 -14.05
C ALA A 632 -18.18 11.91 -15.48
N HIS A 633 -17.40 12.96 -15.69
CA HIS A 633 -16.94 13.33 -17.04
C HIS A 633 -16.22 12.18 -17.76
N HIS A 634 -15.37 11.41 -17.06
CA HIS A 634 -14.66 10.28 -17.70
C HIS A 634 -15.64 9.19 -18.17
N VAL A 635 -16.74 8.99 -17.44
CA VAL A 635 -17.80 8.06 -17.82
C VAL A 635 -18.47 8.52 -19.12
N VAL A 636 -18.77 9.81 -19.26
CA VAL A 636 -19.35 10.37 -20.48
C VAL A 636 -18.40 10.20 -21.67
N ARG A 637 -17.10 10.46 -21.46
CA ARG A 637 -16.06 10.23 -22.47
C ARG A 637 -16.00 8.76 -22.91
N LYS A 638 -15.90 7.83 -21.96
CA LYS A 638 -15.85 6.40 -22.25
C LYS A 638 -17.14 5.90 -22.89
N LEU A 639 -18.30 6.42 -22.48
CA LEU A 639 -19.59 6.13 -23.08
C LEU A 639 -19.61 6.53 -24.55
N PHE A 640 -19.16 7.74 -24.89
CA PHE A 640 -19.10 8.19 -26.28
C PHE A 640 -18.23 7.28 -27.16
N VAL A 641 -17.08 6.82 -26.63
CA VAL A 641 -16.19 5.88 -27.32
C VAL A 641 -16.84 4.50 -27.49
N ALA A 642 -17.53 4.00 -26.46
CA ALA A 642 -18.17 2.68 -26.44
C ALA A 642 -19.42 2.56 -27.35
N LEU A 643 -20.03 3.69 -27.75
CA LEU A 643 -21.20 3.68 -28.63
C LEU A 643 -20.86 3.15 -30.03
N SER A 644 -21.48 2.03 -30.39
CA SER A 644 -21.21 1.28 -31.62
C SER A 644 -21.70 1.94 -32.92
N THR A 645 -22.70 2.81 -32.86
CA THR A 645 -23.27 3.43 -34.07
C THR A 645 -23.09 4.95 -34.05
N MET A 646 -22.83 5.51 -35.23
CA MET A 646 -22.72 6.96 -35.40
C MET A 646 -24.01 7.68 -34.98
N GLY A 647 -25.18 7.11 -35.23
CA GLY A 647 -26.44 7.72 -34.81
C GLY A 647 -26.57 7.88 -33.29
N GLU A 648 -26.05 6.94 -32.51
CA GLU A 648 -26.04 7.07 -31.04
C GLU A 648 -25.01 8.10 -30.56
N LYS A 649 -23.83 8.14 -31.20
CA LYS A 649 -22.81 9.17 -30.93
C LYS A 649 -23.35 10.57 -31.21
N GLU A 650 -24.10 10.75 -32.31
CA GLU A 650 -24.76 12.02 -32.65
C GLU A 650 -25.77 12.46 -31.60
N LYS A 651 -26.61 11.53 -31.13
CA LYS A 651 -27.60 11.87 -30.09
C LYS A 651 -26.93 12.32 -28.79
N LEU A 652 -25.80 11.73 -28.42
CA LEU A 652 -25.01 12.17 -27.26
C LEU A 652 -24.41 13.57 -27.50
N ALA A 653 -23.82 13.80 -28.68
CA ALA A 653 -23.29 15.11 -29.07
C ALA A 653 -24.38 16.20 -29.11
N ASP A 654 -25.60 15.88 -29.57
CA ASP A 654 -26.76 16.77 -29.57
C ASP A 654 -27.19 17.18 -28.14
N GLU A 655 -26.97 16.33 -27.14
CA GLU A 655 -27.24 16.70 -25.74
C GLU A 655 -26.13 17.60 -25.20
N LEU A 656 -24.86 17.23 -25.44
CA LEU A 656 -23.71 18.03 -25.00
C LEU A 656 -23.69 19.43 -25.60
N ILE A 657 -24.02 19.59 -26.89
CA ILE A 657 -24.00 20.88 -27.56
C ILE A 657 -25.05 21.85 -26.98
N ARG A 658 -26.21 21.35 -26.55
CA ARG A 658 -27.22 22.15 -25.84
C ARG A 658 -26.70 22.72 -24.51
N GLY A 659 -25.73 22.05 -23.90
CA GLY A 659 -25.05 22.46 -22.68
C GLY A 659 -23.67 23.08 -22.87
N LYS A 660 -23.23 23.39 -24.10
CA LYS A 660 -21.86 23.79 -24.42
C LYS A 660 -21.34 24.96 -23.57
N ASN A 661 -22.16 25.98 -23.34
CA ASN A 661 -21.80 27.14 -22.53
C ASN A 661 -21.45 26.78 -21.08
N LEU A 662 -22.12 25.77 -20.51
CA LEU A 662 -21.82 25.29 -19.17
C LEU A 662 -20.47 24.54 -19.15
N LEU A 663 -20.21 23.72 -20.17
CA LEU A 663 -18.98 22.93 -20.30
C LEU A 663 -17.74 23.80 -20.49
N LEU A 664 -17.86 24.91 -21.23
CA LEU A 664 -16.79 25.91 -21.37
C LEU A 664 -16.41 26.57 -20.04
N GLY A 665 -17.31 26.55 -19.06
CA GLY A 665 -17.14 27.19 -17.76
C GLY A 665 -16.09 26.55 -16.84
N ASN A 666 -15.55 25.36 -17.15
CA ASN A 666 -14.46 24.76 -16.38
C ASN A 666 -13.51 23.88 -17.22
N ALA A 667 -12.40 23.44 -16.62
CA ALA A 667 -11.39 22.64 -17.32
C ALA A 667 -11.91 21.24 -17.74
N VAL A 668 -12.74 20.62 -16.90
CA VAL A 668 -13.24 19.27 -17.14
C VAL A 668 -14.23 19.24 -18.32
N GLY A 669 -15.16 20.18 -18.36
CA GLY A 669 -16.11 20.32 -19.47
C GLY A 669 -15.41 20.68 -20.79
N ARG A 670 -14.35 21.52 -20.76
CA ARG A 670 -13.52 21.81 -21.93
C ARG A 670 -12.84 20.56 -22.51
N SER A 671 -12.31 19.68 -21.65
CA SER A 671 -11.75 18.39 -22.10
C SER A 671 -12.81 17.54 -22.83
N ILE A 672 -14.07 17.54 -22.39
CA ILE A 672 -15.15 16.81 -23.08
C ILE A 672 -15.47 17.42 -24.45
N ILE A 673 -15.45 18.75 -24.56
CA ILE A 673 -15.64 19.45 -25.85
C ILE A 673 -14.59 18.99 -26.86
N GLU A 674 -13.33 18.89 -26.43
CA GLU A 674 -12.21 18.42 -27.24
C GLU A 674 -12.34 16.94 -27.61
N ASP A 675 -12.57 16.06 -26.62
CA ASP A 675 -12.66 14.61 -26.80
C ASP A 675 -13.80 14.19 -27.76
N VAL A 676 -14.96 14.86 -27.65
CA VAL A 676 -16.13 14.61 -28.51
C VAL A 676 -16.07 15.43 -29.80
N ARG A 677 -15.12 16.37 -29.92
CA ARG A 677 -14.99 17.32 -31.04
C ARG A 677 -16.27 18.13 -31.29
N LEU A 678 -16.87 18.67 -30.23
CA LEU A 678 -18.18 19.33 -30.32
C LEU A 678 -18.18 20.58 -31.21
N ASP A 679 -17.06 21.31 -31.29
CA ASP A 679 -16.94 22.45 -32.20
C ASP A 679 -17.07 22.02 -33.66
N LEU A 680 -16.41 20.92 -34.02
CA LEU A 680 -16.52 20.34 -35.37
C LEU A 680 -17.93 19.80 -35.63
N TYR A 681 -18.58 19.22 -34.62
CA TYR A 681 -19.97 18.75 -34.72
C TYR A 681 -20.95 19.89 -35.03
N GLU A 682 -20.75 21.06 -34.43
CA GLU A 682 -21.58 22.25 -34.66
C GLU A 682 -21.34 22.88 -36.04
N MET A 683 -20.08 22.93 -36.48
CA MET A 683 -19.70 23.57 -37.75
C MET A 683 -19.94 22.68 -38.98
N ASP A 684 -19.53 21.41 -38.92
CA ASP A 684 -19.60 20.47 -40.04
C ASP A 684 -19.82 19.03 -39.54
N LYS A 685 -21.09 18.64 -39.42
CA LYS A 685 -21.50 17.28 -39.02
C LYS A 685 -20.92 16.20 -39.95
N LYS A 686 -20.69 16.48 -41.23
CA LYS A 686 -20.19 15.48 -42.18
C LYS A 686 -18.70 15.21 -41.92
N GLU A 687 -17.91 16.26 -41.73
CA GLU A 687 -16.51 16.14 -41.36
C GLU A 687 -16.35 15.55 -39.95
N TRP A 688 -17.22 15.92 -39.01
CA TRP A 688 -17.26 15.30 -37.69
C TRP A 688 -17.49 13.79 -37.77
N ARG A 689 -18.48 13.33 -38.56
CA ARG A 689 -18.71 11.90 -38.79
C ARG A 689 -17.48 11.19 -39.31
N ARG A 690 -16.72 11.81 -40.22
CA ARG A 690 -15.49 11.24 -40.79
C ARG A 690 -14.35 11.13 -39.76
N LYS A 691 -14.30 12.04 -38.78
CA LYS A 691 -13.27 12.05 -37.74
C LYS A 691 -13.57 11.16 -36.53
N VAL A 692 -14.85 10.83 -36.32
CA VAL A 692 -15.36 10.08 -35.16
C VAL A 692 -15.70 8.62 -35.49
N ALA A 693 -16.02 8.33 -36.75
CA ALA A 693 -16.09 6.97 -37.28
C ALA A 693 -14.70 6.32 -37.25
#